data_AF-A0A2U1K3R9-F1
#
_entry.id   AF-A0A2U1K3R9-F1
#
_cell.length_a   1.000
_cell.length_b   1.000
_cell.length_c   1.000
_cell.angle_alpha   90.00
_cell.angle_beta   90.00
_cell.angle_gamma   90.00
#
_symmetry.space_group_name_H-M   'P 1'
#
loop_
_entity.id
_entity.type
_entity.pdbx_description
1 polymer ?
#
loop_
_entity_poly.entity_id
_entity_poly.type
_entity_poly.pdbx_seq_one_letter_code
_entity_poly.pdbx_strand_id
1 'polypeptide(L)'
;MNEITKNKPENFRLNVISGRVVKITTIILLNWGLQASASESYTINIPTEINAQNIQNQIKGKVTDENGLPISGANIHIKGSTESVQTDLDGSFAIDAPEATVTLVISFIGKETREVKATGGFVTVVLKEEGLKMNEVIVVGYGKQKKSDLTGSVSSISKDNLNLGGTVANVGQALQGRASGIQVQQNNFAPGSTPSVIIRGGNSINNSNAPLYVVDGFITSTGGSISPNDIENIQVLKDASSTAIYGARGGNGVILITTKKGKSGKMQIEADLSNGFQNIIEAPSLLNGQQYADIQNAIAAENNKPPVFPVSFPIANTNWFDAATRQGYVRNGTISFSGSDKVSKFYLSGNYIDQTGALQNTDFEKFSVRMGGEKKFSEKLNIGTNFYGSVSNGNNSNYDDNILSPINAIQTAPPSIPIYNPDGTYYKYQGKDNALALLLEPTDNITNRLVNASMFLDYEIIKNLTYHFGAGAEFQENIEGKYTPSTLVAGAALKGVASEENKSYFRWSTEQYLTYKFATGENAFTAMIGTSNQKDTYEQLKASGTGFSNDLLTYHDLGGASVYSKPESFKSETKLTSYFGRLNYAFADKYLASFTIRRDGSSRFGPNNQYGTFPSGAIAWKLSNESFVQNLNAFSELKLRASYGITGNDGIGDYAYMSRLRSWGVIIAPDDFVPGTEPANLANPNLKWEETAQTDLGLDMGFLDGRLNATIDVYKKTTSDALLNVPVGDWWGFDTQRINTGVIENKGIEFGLSYDNIRNENFSWKSTFNIAYNKQEVVSLSDNVKIISVKTSNPSAFTSVQEFTRLEPGKEMGVLYGYEYAGVVKTGEVYSPQPNSKPGDPKYSDLNGDGKITPDDRTYLGNSTPHYIAGFGNDFRYGNFDLNIFFQGAFDYSVYNMTAMVAESSTGTAALDRWVAGTNEDTDIPRDGYYKSKYGSYVNSKFVKEASYVRLKNVSIGYSIPESALRQAKFIDSIRLYATGQNLLTLTNYSGNDPEVNGHSNNNLGGGIDFNSFPASRSFVLGVKVTIH
;
A
#
# COMPACT_ATOMS: atom_id res chain seq x y z
N MET A 1 8.52 -24.22 40.67
CA MET A 1 9.69 -23.49 41.23
C MET A 1 10.76 -24.52 41.51
N ASN A 2 12.00 -24.21 41.09
CA ASN A 2 13.22 -25.03 41.10
C ASN A 2 13.28 -26.20 40.10
N GLU A 3 13.51 -25.87 38.81
CA GLU A 3 14.44 -26.57 37.88
C GLU A 3 14.44 -26.01 36.44
N ILE A 4 14.47 -24.68 36.26
CA ILE A 4 14.69 -24.09 34.91
C ILE A 4 15.59 -22.85 35.04
N THR A 5 16.91 -23.06 35.13
CA THR A 5 17.91 -22.02 34.86
C THR A 5 19.22 -22.67 34.44
N LYS A 6 19.33 -23.05 33.16
CA LYS A 6 20.61 -23.24 32.44
C LYS A 6 20.31 -23.21 30.94
N ASN A 7 20.36 -21.99 30.39
CA ASN A 7 20.54 -21.60 28.99
C ASN A 7 19.87 -20.24 28.79
N LYS A 8 20.62 -19.17 29.06
CA LYS A 8 20.25 -17.81 28.65
C LYS A 8 20.89 -17.55 27.29
N PRO A 9 20.15 -17.08 26.27
CA PRO A 9 20.73 -16.34 25.18
C PRO A 9 21.22 -14.99 25.73
N GLU A 10 22.51 -14.70 25.53
CA GLU A 10 23.03 -13.34 25.61
C GLU A 10 22.43 -12.51 24.47
N ASN A 11 22.16 -11.23 24.73
CA ASN A 11 21.60 -10.22 23.80
C ASN A 11 20.08 -9.99 23.89
N PHE A 12 19.64 -9.46 25.03
CA PHE A 12 18.49 -8.55 25.06
C PHE A 12 18.80 -7.39 26.03
N ARG A 13 19.30 -6.28 25.49
CA ARG A 13 19.48 -5.03 26.25
C ARG A 13 18.45 -4.01 25.79
N LEU A 14 17.40 -3.84 26.60
CA LEU A 14 16.47 -2.71 26.51
C LEU A 14 17.18 -1.47 27.05
N ASN A 15 17.49 -0.50 26.18
CA ASN A 15 17.98 0.80 26.60
C ASN A 15 16.84 1.59 27.30
N VAL A 16 17.20 2.17 28.43
CA VAL A 16 16.30 2.76 29.43
C VAL A 16 15.79 4.13 28.95
N ILE A 17 14.52 4.19 28.54
CA ILE A 17 13.77 5.45 28.42
C ILE A 17 12.90 5.59 29.68
N SER A 18 13.13 6.69 30.42
CA SER A 18 12.48 7.17 31.67
C SER A 18 11.46 6.23 32.37
N GLY A 19 11.96 5.48 33.36
CA GLY A 19 11.25 4.39 34.04
C GLY A 19 10.18 4.76 35.09
N ARG A 20 9.39 5.83 34.93
CA ARG A 20 8.29 6.15 35.88
C ARG A 20 6.88 6.13 35.30
N VAL A 21 6.67 6.34 33.99
CA VAL A 21 5.32 6.35 33.39
C VAL A 21 4.96 4.99 32.76
N VAL A 22 5.94 4.26 32.22
CA VAL A 22 5.70 2.98 31.53
C VAL A 22 5.47 1.80 32.49
N LYS A 23 6.10 1.81 33.69
CA LYS A 23 5.98 0.70 34.65
C LYS A 23 4.58 0.51 35.23
N ILE A 24 3.76 1.57 35.28
CA ILE A 24 2.39 1.47 35.83
C ILE A 24 1.43 0.96 34.75
N THR A 25 1.59 1.37 33.49
CA THR A 25 0.71 0.97 32.39
C THR A 25 0.92 -0.50 31.97
N THR A 26 2.17 -0.98 31.92
CA THR A 26 2.46 -2.36 31.50
C THR A 26 2.11 -3.40 32.58
N ILE A 27 2.26 -3.06 33.87
CA ILE A 27 1.90 -3.97 34.99
C ILE A 27 0.39 -4.04 35.21
N ILE A 28 -0.36 -2.96 34.91
CA ILE A 28 -1.83 -2.98 34.94
C ILE A 28 -2.39 -3.77 33.75
N LEU A 29 -1.81 -3.65 32.55
CA LEU A 29 -2.22 -4.42 31.36
C LEU A 29 -1.90 -5.92 31.46
N LEU A 30 -0.75 -6.31 32.05
CA LEU A 30 -0.46 -7.73 32.28
C LEU A 30 -1.32 -8.37 33.39
N ASN A 31 -1.74 -7.60 34.41
CA ASN A 31 -2.64 -8.12 35.44
C ASN A 31 -4.10 -8.23 34.97
N TRP A 32 -4.53 -7.41 34.01
CA TRP A 32 -5.88 -7.49 33.46
C TRP A 32 -6.07 -8.66 32.47
N GLY A 33 -4.97 -9.14 31.85
CA GLY A 33 -4.99 -10.32 30.97
C GLY A 33 -4.99 -11.68 31.70
N LEU A 34 -4.68 -11.72 33.00
CA LEU A 34 -4.44 -12.96 33.75
C LEU A 34 -5.40 -13.22 34.93
N GLN A 35 -6.49 -12.44 35.08
CA GLN A 35 -7.53 -12.70 36.09
C GLN A 35 -8.94 -12.86 35.50
N ALA A 36 -9.07 -13.62 34.42
CA ALA A 36 -10.36 -14.13 33.96
C ALA A 36 -10.36 -15.67 33.96
N SER A 37 -10.18 -16.26 35.13
CA SER A 37 -10.48 -17.67 35.41
C SER A 37 -10.54 -17.87 36.92
N ALA A 38 -11.67 -17.51 37.52
CA ALA A 38 -12.07 -18.02 38.82
C ALA A 38 -13.54 -18.38 38.71
N SER A 39 -13.81 -19.66 38.45
CA SER A 39 -15.13 -20.25 38.59
C SER A 39 -15.46 -20.30 40.08
N GLU A 40 -16.38 -19.45 40.54
CA GLU A 40 -17.05 -19.69 41.82
C GLU A 40 -18.07 -20.81 41.62
N SER A 41 -17.73 -21.98 42.16
CA SER A 41 -18.61 -23.13 42.29
C SER A 41 -19.72 -22.78 43.28
N TYR A 42 -20.95 -22.62 42.81
CA TYR A 42 -22.12 -22.58 43.69
C TYR A 42 -22.45 -23.99 44.16
N THR A 43 -22.23 -24.26 45.44
CA THR A 43 -22.76 -25.45 46.12
C THR A 43 -24.25 -25.23 46.38
N ILE A 44 -25.11 -25.87 45.58
CA ILE A 44 -26.54 -25.91 45.85
C ILE A 44 -26.82 -27.10 46.77
N ASN A 45 -27.22 -26.82 48.01
CA ASN A 45 -27.85 -27.80 48.90
C ASN A 45 -29.24 -28.14 48.35
N ILE A 46 -29.52 -29.42 48.15
CA ILE A 46 -30.84 -29.93 47.77
C ILE A 46 -31.63 -30.22 49.04
N PRO A 47 -32.79 -29.58 49.30
CA PRO A 47 -33.82 -30.18 50.13
C PRO A 47 -34.64 -31.14 49.27
N THR A 48 -34.77 -32.37 49.72
CA THR A 48 -35.73 -33.34 49.19
C THR A 48 -37.15 -32.88 49.53
N GLU A 49 -37.84 -32.30 48.54
CA GLU A 49 -39.30 -32.29 48.49
C GLU A 49 -39.77 -33.12 47.30
N ILE A 50 -40.54 -34.16 47.62
CA ILE A 50 -41.26 -35.00 46.67
C ILE A 50 -42.41 -34.14 46.13
N ASN A 51 -42.38 -33.79 44.85
CA ASN A 51 -43.54 -33.23 44.16
C ASN A 51 -43.73 -33.85 42.78
N ALA A 52 -45.01 -33.97 42.44
CA ALA A 52 -45.60 -34.86 41.45
C ALA A 52 -44.98 -34.79 40.03
N GLN A 53 -45.00 -35.95 39.35
CA GLN A 53 -44.73 -36.06 37.92
C GLN A 53 -45.67 -35.13 37.13
N ASN A 54 -45.15 -34.00 36.66
CA ASN A 54 -45.66 -33.36 35.45
C ASN A 54 -45.11 -34.16 34.27
N ILE A 55 -46.01 -34.75 33.48
CA ILE A 55 -45.66 -35.39 32.20
C ILE A 55 -45.24 -34.25 31.26
N GLN A 56 -43.93 -33.98 31.16
CA GLN A 56 -43.38 -33.12 30.12
C GLN A 56 -43.56 -33.81 28.77
N ASN A 57 -44.20 -33.13 27.82
CA ASN A 57 -44.33 -33.64 26.46
C ASN A 57 -43.01 -33.41 25.73
N GLN A 58 -42.16 -34.45 25.66
CA GLN A 58 -40.92 -34.39 24.91
C GLN A 58 -41.22 -34.45 23.40
N ILE A 59 -40.83 -33.41 22.67
CA ILE A 59 -40.94 -33.33 21.22
C ILE A 59 -39.64 -33.80 20.62
N LYS A 60 -39.69 -34.82 19.76
CA LYS A 60 -38.55 -35.32 19.01
C LYS A 60 -38.67 -34.90 17.55
N GLY A 61 -37.57 -34.73 16.85
CA GLY A 61 -37.64 -34.42 15.43
C GLY A 61 -36.32 -34.52 14.72
N LYS A 62 -36.36 -34.31 13.41
CA LYS A 62 -35.21 -34.32 12.51
C LYS A 62 -35.24 -33.12 11.59
N VAL A 63 -34.11 -32.43 11.44
CA VAL A 63 -33.93 -31.31 10.53
C VAL A 63 -33.09 -31.78 9.34
N THR A 64 -33.60 -31.57 8.13
CA THR A 64 -32.92 -31.90 6.88
C THR A 64 -32.91 -30.71 5.91
N ASP A 65 -32.05 -30.74 4.91
CA ASP A 65 -32.14 -29.85 3.76
C ASP A 65 -33.17 -30.36 2.72
N GLU A 66 -33.29 -29.65 1.61
CA GLU A 66 -34.19 -29.97 0.49
C GLU A 66 -33.85 -31.27 -0.25
N ASN A 67 -32.61 -31.75 -0.10
CA ASN A 67 -32.12 -33.00 -0.68
C ASN A 67 -32.25 -34.19 0.31
N GLY A 68 -32.78 -33.94 1.51
CA GLY A 68 -32.95 -34.95 2.56
C GLY A 68 -31.69 -35.25 3.37
N LEU A 69 -30.61 -34.46 3.21
CA LEU A 69 -29.41 -34.58 4.03
C LEU A 69 -29.67 -33.97 5.42
N PRO A 70 -29.22 -34.63 6.50
CA PRO A 70 -29.41 -34.13 7.86
C PRO A 70 -28.61 -32.85 8.13
N ILE A 71 -29.23 -31.89 8.81
CA ILE A 71 -28.58 -30.63 9.20
C ILE A 71 -28.19 -30.72 10.67
N SER A 72 -26.88 -30.82 10.93
CA SER A 72 -26.31 -30.84 12.28
C SER A 72 -26.07 -29.43 12.81
N GLY A 73 -26.39 -29.18 14.10
CA GLY A 73 -26.19 -27.87 14.75
C GLY A 73 -27.28 -26.83 14.46
N ALA A 74 -28.43 -27.20 13.89
CA ALA A 74 -29.60 -26.32 13.79
C ALA A 74 -30.11 -25.98 15.19
N ASN A 75 -30.36 -24.69 15.46
CA ASN A 75 -30.95 -24.25 16.72
C ASN A 75 -32.48 -24.39 16.66
N ILE A 76 -33.04 -25.10 17.63
CA ILE A 76 -34.48 -25.26 17.85
C ILE A 76 -34.83 -24.58 19.16
N HIS A 77 -35.79 -23.66 19.16
CA HIS A 77 -36.34 -23.10 20.39
C HIS A 77 -37.86 -23.00 20.33
N ILE A 78 -38.51 -23.01 21.48
CA ILE A 78 -39.95 -22.81 21.58
C ILE A 78 -40.25 -21.30 21.57
N LYS A 79 -41.11 -20.85 20.66
CA LYS A 79 -41.47 -19.44 20.51
C LYS A 79 -42.06 -18.88 21.81
N GLY A 80 -41.39 -17.89 22.41
CA GLY A 80 -41.78 -17.29 23.70
C GLY A 80 -41.22 -17.98 24.95
N SER A 81 -40.38 -19.02 24.80
CA SER A 81 -39.69 -19.72 25.89
C SER A 81 -38.17 -19.50 25.82
N THR A 82 -37.48 -19.75 26.94
CA THR A 82 -36.00 -19.80 27.02
C THR A 82 -35.42 -21.17 26.68
N GLU A 83 -36.27 -22.19 26.53
CA GLU A 83 -35.84 -23.55 26.21
C GLU A 83 -35.35 -23.65 24.75
N SER A 84 -34.13 -24.14 24.57
CA SER A 84 -33.49 -24.32 23.26
C SER A 84 -32.59 -25.55 23.24
N VAL A 85 -32.55 -26.24 22.09
CA VAL A 85 -31.65 -27.37 21.84
C VAL A 85 -31.04 -27.24 20.45
N GLN A 86 -29.96 -27.98 20.19
CA GLN A 86 -29.36 -28.10 18.86
C GLN A 86 -29.55 -29.50 18.30
N THR A 87 -29.64 -29.61 16.97
CA THR A 87 -29.60 -30.93 16.33
C THR A 87 -28.23 -31.60 16.47
N ASP A 88 -28.24 -32.91 16.64
CA ASP A 88 -27.04 -33.74 16.66
C ASP A 88 -26.47 -33.99 15.24
N LEU A 89 -25.52 -34.92 15.11
CA LEU A 89 -24.86 -35.25 13.83
C LEU A 89 -25.77 -35.88 12.78
N ASP A 90 -26.87 -36.52 13.21
CA ASP A 90 -27.83 -37.12 12.28
C ASP A 90 -29.02 -36.18 12.01
N GLY A 91 -28.96 -34.95 12.53
CA GLY A 91 -29.98 -33.93 12.38
C GLY A 91 -31.14 -34.09 13.34
N SER A 92 -31.07 -35.00 14.32
CA SER A 92 -32.15 -35.22 15.28
C SER A 92 -32.07 -34.26 16.47
N PHE A 93 -33.24 -33.97 17.05
CA PHE A 93 -33.35 -33.18 18.29
C PHE A 93 -34.44 -33.76 19.20
N ALA A 94 -34.33 -33.44 20.49
CA ALA A 94 -35.37 -33.67 21.49
C ALA A 94 -35.46 -32.42 22.38
N ILE A 95 -36.65 -31.83 22.51
CA ILE A 95 -36.91 -30.65 23.35
C ILE A 95 -38.14 -30.88 24.21
N ASP A 96 -38.04 -30.55 25.49
CA ASP A 96 -39.16 -30.70 26.43
C ASP A 96 -40.10 -29.49 26.32
N ALA A 97 -41.36 -29.75 26.02
CA ALA A 97 -42.36 -28.70 25.81
C ALA A 97 -43.30 -28.55 27.02
N PRO A 98 -43.58 -27.31 27.45
CA PRO A 98 -44.49 -27.04 28.56
C PRO A 98 -45.97 -27.26 28.21
N GLU A 99 -46.32 -27.28 26.92
CA GLU A 99 -47.69 -27.45 26.42
C GLU A 99 -47.77 -28.58 25.38
N ALA A 100 -48.96 -29.13 25.18
CA ALA A 100 -49.20 -30.20 24.19
C ALA A 100 -49.02 -29.74 22.74
N THR A 101 -49.13 -28.44 22.48
CA THR A 101 -48.88 -27.81 21.17
C THR A 101 -47.98 -26.60 21.36
N VAL A 102 -46.81 -26.57 20.72
CA VAL A 102 -45.90 -25.42 20.75
C VAL A 102 -45.46 -25.05 19.34
N THR A 103 -45.00 -23.81 19.14
CA THR A 103 -44.37 -23.42 17.88
C THR A 103 -42.86 -23.49 18.06
N LEU A 104 -42.22 -24.41 17.34
CA LEU A 104 -40.77 -24.49 17.25
C LEU A 104 -40.28 -23.48 16.21
N VAL A 105 -39.25 -22.73 16.56
CA VAL A 105 -38.52 -21.86 15.64
C VAL A 105 -37.18 -22.53 15.38
N ILE A 106 -36.97 -22.97 14.15
CA ILE A 106 -35.77 -23.68 13.71
C ILE A 106 -34.96 -22.71 12.86
N SER A 107 -33.68 -22.54 13.21
CA SER A 107 -32.75 -21.66 12.50
C SER A 107 -31.42 -22.37 12.29
N PHE A 108 -30.83 -22.17 11.12
CA PHE A 108 -29.49 -22.64 10.79
C PHE A 108 -28.82 -21.63 9.86
N ILE A 109 -27.52 -21.43 10.00
CA ILE A 109 -26.80 -20.42 9.22
C ILE A 109 -26.87 -20.79 7.73
N GLY A 110 -27.29 -19.84 6.89
CA GLY A 110 -27.47 -20.05 5.45
C GLY A 110 -28.81 -20.66 5.04
N LYS A 111 -29.71 -20.96 5.98
CA LYS A 111 -31.03 -21.51 5.70
C LYS A 111 -32.14 -20.61 6.24
N GLU A 112 -33.29 -20.63 5.58
CA GLU A 112 -34.44 -19.80 5.98
C GLU A 112 -34.95 -20.23 7.37
N THR A 113 -35.11 -19.27 8.28
CA THR A 113 -35.69 -19.55 9.61
C THR A 113 -37.13 -19.99 9.45
N ARG A 114 -37.48 -21.15 10.02
CA ARG A 114 -38.80 -21.76 9.85
C ARG A 114 -39.51 -21.94 11.18
N GLU A 115 -40.75 -21.46 11.24
CA GLU A 115 -41.66 -21.75 12.35
C GLU A 115 -42.50 -22.98 12.03
N VAL A 116 -42.50 -23.96 12.94
CA VAL A 116 -43.26 -25.22 12.79
C VAL A 116 -44.09 -25.44 14.05
N LYS A 117 -45.41 -25.56 13.90
CA LYS A 117 -46.28 -26.00 14.98
C LYS A 117 -46.05 -27.49 15.24
N ALA A 118 -45.70 -27.84 16.47
CA ALA A 118 -45.47 -29.20 16.92
C ALA A 118 -46.47 -29.54 18.02
N THR A 119 -47.34 -30.51 17.73
CA THR A 119 -48.18 -31.25 18.68
C THR A 119 -47.49 -32.57 18.95
N GLY A 120 -47.14 -32.89 20.21
CA GLY A 120 -46.26 -34.00 20.62
C GLY A 120 -46.15 -35.20 19.66
N GLY A 121 -44.91 -35.62 19.35
CA GLY A 121 -44.60 -36.65 18.34
C GLY A 121 -43.24 -36.41 17.67
N PHE A 122 -42.95 -37.13 16.58
CA PHE A 122 -41.75 -36.94 15.76
C PHE A 122 -42.00 -35.92 14.64
N VAL A 123 -41.25 -34.81 14.60
CA VAL A 123 -41.42 -33.73 13.61
C VAL A 123 -40.26 -33.73 12.64
N THR A 124 -40.53 -33.77 11.33
CA THR A 124 -39.49 -33.59 10.29
C THR A 124 -39.58 -32.16 9.74
N VAL A 125 -38.45 -31.44 9.77
CA VAL A 125 -38.36 -30.05 9.31
C VAL A 125 -37.35 -29.97 8.17
N VAL A 126 -37.83 -29.56 6.99
CA VAL A 126 -36.96 -29.26 5.84
C VAL A 126 -36.62 -27.77 5.87
N LEU A 127 -35.35 -27.43 5.97
CA LEU A 127 -34.88 -26.05 5.83
C LEU A 127 -34.38 -25.81 4.40
N LYS A 128 -34.93 -24.78 3.76
CA LYS A 128 -34.50 -24.35 2.42
C LYS A 128 -33.29 -23.42 2.52
N GLU A 129 -32.44 -23.44 1.51
CA GLU A 129 -31.41 -22.41 1.34
C GLU A 129 -32.04 -21.01 1.39
N GLU A 130 -31.52 -20.16 2.27
CA GLU A 130 -31.86 -18.75 2.25
C GLU A 130 -31.03 -18.13 1.12
N GLY A 131 -31.69 -17.71 0.04
CA GLY A 131 -31.02 -16.91 -0.98
C GLY A 131 -30.44 -15.67 -0.30
N LEU A 132 -29.11 -15.63 -0.17
CA LEU A 132 -28.34 -14.63 0.59
C LEU A 132 -28.74 -13.19 0.24
N LYS A 133 -29.80 -12.65 0.86
CA LYS A 133 -29.97 -11.22 1.08
C LYS A 133 -29.25 -10.85 2.37
N MET A 134 -27.95 -11.13 2.40
CA MET A 134 -27.11 -10.65 3.49
C MET A 134 -27.05 -9.14 3.35
N ASN A 135 -27.72 -8.42 4.26
CA ASN A 135 -27.56 -6.98 4.42
C ASN A 135 -26.12 -6.73 4.88
N GLU A 136 -25.18 -6.67 3.93
CA GLU A 136 -23.77 -6.41 4.21
C GLU A 136 -23.65 -5.09 4.98
N VAL A 137 -23.21 -5.18 6.23
CA VAL A 137 -22.98 -4.00 7.07
C VAL A 137 -21.51 -3.62 6.92
N ILE A 138 -21.27 -2.43 6.40
CA ILE A 138 -19.94 -1.88 6.25
C ILE A 138 -19.69 -0.77 7.27
N VAL A 139 -18.42 -0.51 7.56
CA VAL A 139 -18.01 0.63 8.39
C VAL A 139 -17.78 1.82 7.46
N VAL A 140 -18.34 2.98 7.79
CA VAL A 140 -18.09 4.21 7.02
C VAL A 140 -17.84 5.33 8.02
N GLY A 141 -16.59 5.78 8.09
CA GLY A 141 -16.22 6.74 9.11
C GLY A 141 -16.32 6.13 10.50
N TYR A 142 -17.01 6.87 11.38
CA TYR A 142 -17.32 6.49 12.75
C TYR A 142 -18.65 5.71 12.90
N GLY A 143 -19.24 5.19 11.81
CA GLY A 143 -20.55 4.54 11.83
C GLY A 143 -20.58 3.21 11.08
N LYS A 144 -21.58 2.37 11.40
CA LYS A 144 -21.92 1.16 10.63
C LYS A 144 -23.19 1.43 9.82
N GLN A 145 -23.17 1.11 8.53
CA GLN A 145 -24.30 1.29 7.61
C GLN A 145 -24.50 0.05 6.76
N LYS A 146 -25.75 -0.23 6.36
CA LYS A 146 -25.99 -1.25 5.33
C LYS A 146 -25.41 -0.73 4.01
N LYS A 147 -24.82 -1.62 3.22
CA LYS A 147 -24.28 -1.27 1.90
C LYS A 147 -25.31 -0.62 0.97
N SER A 148 -26.55 -1.07 1.03
CA SER A 148 -27.66 -0.47 0.26
C SER A 148 -27.98 0.96 0.72
N ASP A 149 -27.67 1.33 1.96
CA ASP A 149 -27.92 2.67 2.54
C ASP A 149 -26.79 3.68 2.26
N LEU A 150 -25.74 3.27 1.53
CA LEU A 150 -24.63 4.16 1.20
C LEU A 150 -25.04 5.20 0.17
N THR A 151 -24.71 6.46 0.48
CA THR A 151 -24.92 7.62 -0.38
C THR A 151 -23.65 8.03 -1.15
N GLY A 152 -22.46 7.70 -0.64
CA GLY A 152 -21.17 7.96 -1.29
C GLY A 152 -20.56 6.73 -1.97
N SER A 153 -19.49 6.93 -2.75
CA SER A 153 -18.77 5.86 -3.45
C SER A 153 -17.75 5.18 -2.51
N VAL A 154 -18.02 3.91 -2.21
CA VAL A 154 -17.19 3.06 -1.35
C VAL A 154 -16.91 1.73 -2.03
N SER A 155 -15.64 1.42 -2.25
CA SER A 155 -15.22 0.09 -2.71
C SER A 155 -14.94 -0.80 -1.50
N SER A 156 -15.35 -2.05 -1.51
CA SER A 156 -15.03 -3.01 -0.44
C SER A 156 -14.39 -4.27 -0.99
N ILE A 157 -13.35 -4.74 -0.30
CA ILE A 157 -12.61 -5.95 -0.61
C ILE A 157 -12.72 -6.88 0.60
N SER A 158 -13.30 -8.05 0.39
CA SER A 158 -13.51 -9.07 1.41
C SER A 158 -12.26 -9.92 1.66
N LYS A 159 -12.17 -10.54 2.85
CA LYS A 159 -11.06 -11.44 3.22
C LYS A 159 -10.72 -12.54 2.23
N ASP A 160 -11.73 -13.06 1.52
CA ASP A 160 -11.54 -14.16 0.56
C ASP A 160 -10.67 -13.71 -0.62
N ASN A 161 -10.71 -12.41 -0.93
CA ASN A 161 -9.83 -11.81 -1.92
C ASN A 161 -8.49 -11.36 -1.29
N LEU A 162 -8.42 -11.06 0.01
CA LEU A 162 -7.20 -10.56 0.65
C LEU A 162 -6.14 -11.65 0.89
N ASN A 163 -6.57 -12.88 1.21
CA ASN A 163 -5.70 -13.96 1.68
C ASN A 163 -5.57 -15.11 0.67
N LEU A 164 -5.15 -14.82 -0.56
CA LEU A 164 -4.99 -15.80 -1.64
C LEU A 164 -3.69 -16.64 -1.55
N GLY A 165 -2.85 -16.42 -0.54
CA GLY A 165 -1.65 -17.22 -0.25
C GLY A 165 -0.38 -16.42 0.02
N GLY A 166 0.43 -16.96 0.94
CA GLY A 166 1.77 -16.66 1.50
C GLY A 166 2.68 -15.48 1.12
N THR A 167 2.46 -14.70 0.05
CA THR A 167 3.42 -13.68 -0.43
C THR A 167 2.92 -12.23 -0.36
N VAL A 168 1.63 -12.00 -0.12
CA VAL A 168 1.12 -10.62 0.05
C VAL A 168 1.53 -10.11 1.42
N ALA A 169 2.55 -9.26 1.47
CA ALA A 169 3.16 -8.80 2.72
C ALA A 169 2.47 -7.55 3.31
N ASN A 170 1.69 -6.85 2.49
CA ASN A 170 1.15 -5.54 2.83
C ASN A 170 -0.22 -5.28 2.17
N VAL A 171 -0.95 -4.29 2.68
CA VAL A 171 -2.31 -3.91 2.25
C VAL A 171 -2.33 -3.39 0.83
N GLY A 172 -1.33 -2.60 0.42
CA GLY A 172 -1.30 -2.03 -0.92
C GLY A 172 -1.30 -3.11 -2.00
N GLN A 173 -0.50 -4.17 -1.83
CA GLN A 173 -0.51 -5.33 -2.73
C GLN A 173 -1.87 -6.03 -2.78
N ALA A 174 -2.61 -6.08 -1.66
CA ALA A 174 -3.93 -6.69 -1.61
C ALA A 174 -5.02 -5.86 -2.33
N LEU A 175 -4.82 -4.55 -2.47
CA LEU A 175 -5.71 -3.62 -3.17
C LEU A 175 -5.49 -3.61 -4.69
N GLN A 176 -4.30 -4.00 -5.15
CA GLN A 176 -3.85 -3.77 -6.51
C GLN A 176 -4.81 -4.37 -7.57
N GLY A 177 -5.46 -3.48 -8.33
CA GLY A 177 -6.42 -3.82 -9.40
C GLY A 177 -7.74 -4.45 -8.93
N ARG A 178 -8.02 -4.55 -7.63
CA ARG A 178 -9.23 -5.20 -7.10
C ARG A 178 -10.38 -4.25 -6.80
N ALA A 179 -10.14 -2.96 -6.89
CA ALA A 179 -11.14 -1.92 -6.74
C ALA A 179 -10.92 -0.83 -7.79
N SER A 180 -12.01 -0.36 -8.38
CA SER A 180 -11.99 0.73 -9.36
C SER A 180 -11.54 2.04 -8.74
N GLY A 181 -10.82 2.85 -9.52
CA GLY A 181 -10.37 4.18 -9.11
C GLY A 181 -9.17 4.18 -8.17
N ILE A 182 -8.53 3.03 -7.96
CA ILE A 182 -7.35 2.88 -7.11
C ILE A 182 -6.15 2.48 -7.96
N GLN A 183 -5.23 3.42 -8.14
CA GLN A 183 -3.93 3.14 -8.74
C GLN A 183 -3.00 2.63 -7.64
N VAL A 184 -2.51 1.40 -7.81
CA VAL A 184 -1.47 0.83 -6.96
C VAL A 184 -0.25 0.56 -7.81
N GLN A 185 0.86 1.25 -7.51
CA GLN A 185 2.11 1.15 -8.26
C GLN A 185 3.20 0.53 -7.37
N GLN A 186 3.74 -0.61 -7.83
CA GLN A 186 4.90 -1.25 -7.19
C GLN A 186 6.17 -0.59 -7.74
N ASN A 187 6.68 0.42 -7.04
CA ASN A 187 7.78 1.25 -7.55
C ASN A 187 9.11 0.49 -7.66
N ASN A 188 9.37 -0.44 -6.74
CA ASN A 188 10.51 -1.36 -6.80
C ASN A 188 10.15 -2.72 -6.18
N PHE A 189 10.91 -3.76 -6.52
CA PHE A 189 10.67 -5.15 -6.06
C PHE A 189 11.65 -5.59 -4.95
N ALA A 190 12.30 -4.65 -4.27
CA ALA A 190 13.17 -4.94 -3.15
C ALA A 190 12.39 -5.62 -2.01
N PRO A 191 13.00 -6.55 -1.25
CA PRO A 191 12.38 -7.16 -0.08
C PRO A 191 11.79 -6.13 0.90
N GLY A 192 10.58 -6.39 1.39
CA GLY A 192 9.90 -5.49 2.34
C GLY A 192 9.36 -4.18 1.77
N SER A 193 9.51 -3.89 0.46
CA SER A 193 8.98 -2.65 -0.12
C SER A 193 7.45 -2.62 -0.14
N THR A 194 6.88 -1.42 0.00
CA THR A 194 5.43 -1.20 -0.03
C THR A 194 5.05 -0.43 -1.30
N PRO A 195 3.97 -0.83 -2.00
CA PRO A 195 3.54 -0.12 -3.20
C PRO A 195 2.89 1.23 -2.84
N SER A 196 3.01 2.20 -3.75
CA SER A 196 2.29 3.46 -3.66
C SER A 196 0.81 3.25 -3.99
N VAL A 197 -0.09 3.91 -3.25
CA VAL A 197 -1.54 3.85 -3.46
C VAL A 197 -2.07 5.26 -3.69
N ILE A 198 -2.80 5.48 -4.78
CA ILE A 198 -3.42 6.75 -5.14
C ILE A 198 -4.89 6.48 -5.50
N ILE A 199 -5.80 7.29 -4.97
CA ILE A 199 -7.24 7.17 -5.22
C ILE A 199 -7.70 8.34 -6.09
N ARG A 200 -8.23 8.06 -7.29
CA ARG A 200 -8.76 9.06 -8.24
C ARG A 200 -7.76 10.17 -8.60
N GLY A 201 -6.49 9.79 -8.79
CA GLY A 201 -5.40 10.71 -9.12
C GLY A 201 -4.85 11.52 -7.94
N GLY A 202 -3.71 12.17 -8.16
CA GLY A 202 -3.07 13.03 -7.16
C GLY A 202 -3.83 14.36 -6.99
N ASN A 203 -3.91 14.85 -5.76
CA ASN A 203 -4.60 16.12 -5.44
C ASN A 203 -3.63 17.26 -5.17
N SER A 204 -2.35 16.96 -4.98
CA SER A 204 -1.31 17.93 -4.71
C SER A 204 -0.08 17.70 -5.59
N ILE A 205 0.59 18.80 -5.89
CA ILE A 205 1.86 18.84 -6.63
C ILE A 205 3.04 18.57 -5.68
N ASN A 206 3.11 19.26 -4.53
CA ASN A 206 4.27 19.15 -3.63
C ASN A 206 4.01 18.35 -2.34
N ASN A 207 2.76 18.00 -2.04
CA ASN A 207 2.39 17.30 -0.80
C ASN A 207 2.08 15.83 -1.10
N SER A 208 2.12 14.97 -0.09
CA SER A 208 1.77 13.55 -0.28
C SER A 208 0.38 13.37 -0.89
N ASN A 209 0.30 12.50 -1.89
CA ASN A 209 -0.95 12.03 -2.50
C ASN A 209 -1.42 10.67 -1.92
N ALA A 210 -0.74 10.15 -0.89
CA ALA A 210 -1.13 8.91 -0.24
C ALA A 210 -2.47 9.07 0.50
N PRO A 211 -3.32 8.02 0.53
CA PRO A 211 -4.57 8.03 1.27
C PRO A 211 -4.33 7.93 2.79
N LEU A 212 -5.35 8.29 3.55
CA LEU A 212 -5.36 8.07 4.99
C LEU A 212 -5.65 6.60 5.31
N TYR A 213 -4.80 5.95 6.12
CA TYR A 213 -5.10 4.62 6.65
C TYR A 213 -5.77 4.71 8.02
N VAL A 214 -6.88 4.01 8.17
CA VAL A 214 -7.65 3.92 9.42
C VAL A 214 -7.84 2.46 9.77
N VAL A 215 -7.30 2.02 10.91
CA VAL A 215 -7.35 0.63 11.37
C VAL A 215 -8.21 0.57 12.62
N ASP A 216 -9.34 -0.13 12.55
CA ASP A 216 -10.32 -0.23 13.64
C ASP A 216 -10.72 1.14 14.25
N GLY A 217 -10.76 2.18 13.40
CA GLY A 217 -11.10 3.55 13.80
C GLY A 217 -9.91 4.43 14.23
N PHE A 218 -8.70 3.86 14.36
CA PHE A 218 -7.48 4.61 14.67
C PHE A 218 -6.72 5.01 13.40
N ILE A 219 -6.34 6.28 13.28
CA ILE A 219 -5.53 6.80 12.17
C ILE A 219 -4.06 6.43 12.40
N THR A 220 -3.51 5.63 11.50
CA THR A 220 -2.12 5.13 11.61
C THR A 220 -1.33 5.44 10.35
N SER A 221 -0.04 5.69 10.52
CA SER A 221 0.90 5.81 9.40
C SER A 221 1.28 4.45 8.79
N THR A 222 0.90 3.35 9.46
CA THR A 222 1.40 2.00 9.20
C THR A 222 0.34 1.03 8.71
N GLY A 223 -0.89 1.52 8.45
CA GLY A 223 -1.99 0.68 7.98
C GLY A 223 -1.68 -0.05 6.68
N GLY A 224 -0.79 0.51 5.85
CA GLY A 224 -0.22 -0.16 4.68
C GLY A 224 0.51 -1.47 5.02
N SER A 225 1.13 -1.57 6.20
CA SER A 225 2.05 -2.65 6.60
C SER A 225 1.42 -3.73 7.48
N ILE A 226 0.11 -3.68 7.71
CA ILE A 226 -0.61 -4.74 8.44
C ILE A 226 -0.65 -6.01 7.60
N SER A 227 -0.45 -7.16 8.26
CA SER A 227 -0.54 -8.46 7.60
C SER A 227 -1.96 -8.68 7.06
N PRO A 228 -2.15 -8.99 5.77
CA PRO A 228 -3.46 -9.33 5.21
C PRO A 228 -4.16 -10.47 5.96
N ASN A 229 -3.39 -11.38 6.59
CA ASN A 229 -3.92 -12.48 7.39
C ASN A 229 -4.70 -12.01 8.62
N ASP A 230 -4.46 -10.79 9.12
CA ASP A 230 -5.17 -10.20 10.26
C ASP A 230 -6.36 -9.33 9.86
N ILE A 231 -6.61 -9.16 8.56
CA ILE A 231 -7.65 -8.27 8.03
C ILE A 231 -8.94 -9.06 7.78
N GLU A 232 -10.07 -8.52 8.24
CA GLU A 232 -11.40 -9.05 7.92
C GLU A 232 -11.95 -8.43 6.63
N ASN A 233 -11.77 -7.13 6.45
CA ASN A 233 -12.14 -6.44 5.21
C ASN A 233 -11.39 -5.12 5.08
N ILE A 234 -11.31 -4.65 3.84
CA ILE A 234 -10.84 -3.30 3.50
C ILE A 234 -11.97 -2.55 2.82
N GLN A 235 -12.22 -1.32 3.25
CA GLN A 235 -13.12 -0.38 2.57
C GLN A 235 -12.30 0.82 2.10
N VAL A 236 -12.55 1.28 0.89
CA VAL A 236 -11.90 2.43 0.30
C VAL A 236 -12.95 3.49 0.03
N LEU A 237 -12.84 4.59 0.78
CA LEU A 237 -13.69 5.77 0.65
C LEU A 237 -13.09 6.69 -0.42
N LYS A 238 -13.81 6.86 -1.52
CA LYS A 238 -13.31 7.55 -2.73
C LYS A 238 -13.92 8.93 -2.96
N ASP A 239 -15.07 9.21 -2.36
CA ASP A 239 -15.80 10.47 -2.55
C ASP A 239 -15.73 11.38 -1.32
N ALA A 240 -15.87 12.68 -1.55
CA ALA A 240 -15.81 13.66 -0.47
C ALA A 240 -16.87 13.44 0.61
N SER A 241 -18.04 12.86 0.29
CA SER A 241 -19.09 12.64 1.29
C SER A 241 -18.77 11.53 2.29
N SER A 242 -18.12 10.47 1.83
CA SER A 242 -17.65 9.40 2.72
C SER A 242 -16.39 9.80 3.48
N THR A 243 -15.48 10.57 2.89
CA THR A 243 -14.22 10.98 3.52
C THR A 243 -14.33 12.22 4.41
N ALA A 244 -15.36 13.08 4.23
CA ALA A 244 -15.52 14.34 4.96
C ALA A 244 -15.47 14.20 6.49
N ILE A 245 -15.88 13.04 7.01
CA ILE A 245 -15.83 12.77 8.44
C ILE A 245 -14.40 12.72 8.99
N TYR A 246 -13.42 12.36 8.16
CA TYR A 246 -11.98 12.38 8.47
C TYR A 246 -11.33 13.75 8.19
N GLY A 247 -12.08 14.67 7.59
CA GLY A 247 -11.68 16.04 7.32
C GLY A 247 -10.57 16.14 6.30
N ALA A 248 -9.68 17.10 6.50
CA ALA A 248 -8.59 17.35 5.57
C ALA A 248 -7.66 16.13 5.35
N ARG A 249 -7.53 15.28 6.37
CA ARG A 249 -6.75 14.04 6.26
C ARG A 249 -7.33 13.06 5.23
N GLY A 250 -8.64 13.11 4.99
CA GLY A 250 -9.34 12.25 4.03
C GLY A 250 -9.38 12.79 2.60
N GLY A 251 -8.75 13.95 2.32
CA GLY A 251 -8.79 14.59 1.00
C GLY A 251 -8.20 13.75 -0.14
N ASN A 252 -7.26 12.86 0.17
CA ASN A 252 -6.67 11.89 -0.76
C ASN A 252 -7.41 10.55 -0.83
N GLY A 253 -8.57 10.45 -0.18
CA GLY A 253 -9.26 9.17 0.05
C GLY A 253 -8.83 8.51 1.36
N VAL A 254 -9.63 7.54 1.81
CA VAL A 254 -9.40 6.84 3.08
C VAL A 254 -9.49 5.33 2.86
N ILE A 255 -8.49 4.60 3.35
CA ILE A 255 -8.46 3.15 3.40
C ILE A 255 -8.78 2.72 4.83
N LEU A 256 -9.97 2.19 5.02
CA LEU A 256 -10.48 1.62 6.26
C LEU A 256 -10.16 0.14 6.32
N ILE A 257 -9.40 -0.26 7.32
CA ILE A 257 -9.02 -1.64 7.58
C ILE A 257 -9.78 -2.08 8.83
N THR A 258 -10.66 -3.05 8.67
CA THR A 258 -11.26 -3.76 9.81
C THR A 258 -10.47 -5.03 10.05
N THR A 259 -9.95 -5.19 11.26
CA THR A 259 -9.18 -6.39 11.61
C THR A 259 -10.09 -7.53 12.07
N LYS A 260 -9.56 -8.76 12.01
CA LYS A 260 -10.25 -9.96 12.51
C LYS A 260 -10.54 -9.83 14.00
N LYS A 261 -11.74 -10.28 14.39
CA LYS A 261 -12.21 -10.37 15.77
C LYS A 261 -12.52 -11.84 16.11
N GLY A 262 -12.66 -12.14 17.40
CA GLY A 262 -13.07 -13.46 17.87
C GLY A 262 -14.35 -13.96 17.18
N LYS A 263 -14.31 -15.16 16.60
CA LYS A 263 -15.49 -15.84 16.03
C LYS A 263 -16.33 -16.44 17.15
N SER A 264 -17.65 -16.41 16.99
CA SER A 264 -18.59 -17.06 17.92
C SER A 264 -18.40 -18.57 17.93
N GLY A 265 -18.34 -19.17 19.11
CA GLY A 265 -18.20 -20.62 19.28
C GLY A 265 -16.97 -21.02 20.07
N LYS A 266 -16.45 -22.22 19.81
CA LYS A 266 -15.24 -22.73 20.46
C LYS A 266 -14.03 -21.86 20.11
N MET A 267 -13.04 -21.84 21.00
CA MET A 267 -11.73 -21.25 20.70
C MET A 267 -11.15 -21.93 19.46
N GLN A 268 -10.70 -21.16 18.49
CA GLN A 268 -10.04 -21.65 17.29
C GLN A 268 -8.58 -21.21 17.29
N ILE A 269 -7.69 -22.13 16.90
CA ILE A 269 -6.30 -21.86 16.59
C ILE A 269 -6.11 -22.09 15.09
N GLU A 270 -5.63 -21.08 14.39
CA GLU A 270 -5.35 -21.13 12.95
C GLU A 270 -3.86 -20.89 12.72
N ALA A 271 -3.20 -21.81 12.03
CA ALA A 271 -1.82 -21.68 11.57
C ALA A 271 -1.79 -21.65 10.03
N ASP A 272 -1.13 -20.66 9.44
CA ASP A 272 -0.87 -20.54 8.01
C ASP A 272 0.64 -20.47 7.81
N LEU A 273 1.19 -21.48 7.14
CA LEU A 273 2.62 -21.62 6.91
C LEU A 273 2.85 -21.73 5.41
N SER A 274 3.79 -20.94 4.89
CA SER A 274 4.12 -20.94 3.47
C SER A 274 5.61 -20.72 3.23
N ASN A 275 6.10 -21.36 2.18
CA ASN A 275 7.46 -21.24 1.70
C ASN A 275 7.44 -21.07 0.18
N GLY A 276 8.33 -20.25 -0.34
CA GLY A 276 8.43 -19.99 -1.75
C GLY A 276 9.80 -19.50 -2.18
N PHE A 277 9.96 -19.39 -3.50
CA PHE A 277 11.14 -18.86 -4.14
C PHE A 277 10.77 -17.73 -5.11
N GLN A 278 11.72 -16.83 -5.34
CA GLN A 278 11.59 -15.66 -6.20
C GLN A 278 12.72 -15.64 -7.23
N ASN A 279 12.37 -15.40 -8.50
CA ASN A 279 13.34 -15.25 -9.58
C ASN A 279 13.04 -13.97 -10.36
N ILE A 280 14.08 -13.33 -10.89
CA ILE A 280 13.93 -12.15 -11.76
C ILE A 280 13.14 -12.55 -13.02
N ILE A 281 12.22 -11.70 -13.46
CA ILE A 281 11.33 -11.97 -14.60
C ILE A 281 12.12 -12.01 -15.91
N GLU A 282 12.98 -11.00 -16.10
CA GLU A 282 13.80 -10.81 -17.30
C GLU A 282 15.15 -10.19 -16.92
N ALA A 283 16.23 -10.80 -17.42
CA ALA A 283 17.58 -10.29 -17.25
C ALA A 283 17.93 -9.35 -18.43
N PRO A 284 18.73 -8.29 -18.21
CA PRO A 284 19.15 -7.42 -19.30
C PRO A 284 20.02 -8.18 -20.31
N SER A 285 19.84 -7.88 -21.60
CA SER A 285 20.70 -8.40 -22.66
C SER A 285 22.00 -7.60 -22.72
N LEU A 286 23.08 -8.19 -22.21
CA LEU A 286 24.40 -7.56 -22.11
C LEU A 286 25.43 -8.18 -23.06
N LEU A 287 26.38 -7.36 -23.51
CA LEU A 287 27.51 -7.77 -24.33
C LEU A 287 28.40 -8.77 -23.60
N ASN A 288 29.01 -9.68 -24.36
CA ASN A 288 30.13 -10.46 -23.86
C ASN A 288 31.43 -9.62 -23.85
N GLY A 289 32.47 -10.11 -23.17
CA GLY A 289 33.72 -9.36 -23.00
C GLY A 289 34.45 -9.03 -24.31
N GLN A 290 34.43 -9.94 -25.28
CA GLN A 290 35.07 -9.70 -26.59
C GLN A 290 34.31 -8.66 -27.40
N GLN A 291 32.98 -8.79 -27.48
CA GLN A 291 32.11 -7.84 -28.16
C GLN A 291 32.27 -6.41 -27.60
N TYR A 292 32.30 -6.29 -26.27
CA TYR A 292 32.53 -4.99 -25.62
C TYR A 292 33.90 -4.42 -25.97
N ALA A 293 34.97 -5.22 -25.91
CA ALA A 293 36.31 -4.78 -26.26
C ALA A 293 36.42 -4.31 -27.72
N ASP A 294 35.81 -5.05 -28.65
CA ASP A 294 35.77 -4.73 -30.08
C ASP A 294 35.04 -3.41 -30.34
N ILE A 295 33.87 -3.21 -29.71
CA ILE A 295 33.11 -1.96 -29.82
C ILE A 295 33.92 -0.78 -29.27
N GLN A 296 34.49 -0.90 -28.07
CA GLN A 296 35.26 0.20 -27.45
C GLN A 296 36.51 0.56 -28.27
N ASN A 297 37.20 -0.43 -28.85
CA ASN A 297 38.33 -0.20 -29.74
C ASN A 297 37.92 0.46 -31.06
N ALA A 298 36.79 0.03 -31.64
CA ALA A 298 36.26 0.64 -32.86
C ALA A 298 35.86 2.11 -32.62
N ILE A 299 35.16 2.41 -31.51
CA ILE A 299 34.82 3.80 -31.11
C ILE A 299 36.09 4.62 -30.87
N ALA A 300 37.14 4.04 -30.27
CA ALA A 300 38.41 4.73 -30.08
C ALA A 300 39.06 5.06 -31.43
N ALA A 301 39.10 4.12 -32.37
CA ALA A 301 39.64 4.34 -33.72
C ALA A 301 38.86 5.43 -34.48
N GLU A 302 37.53 5.38 -34.47
CA GLU A 302 36.64 6.40 -35.09
C GLU A 302 36.87 7.81 -34.53
N ASN A 303 37.26 7.89 -33.25
CA ASN A 303 37.56 9.15 -32.57
C ASN A 303 39.06 9.51 -32.55
N ASN A 304 39.91 8.82 -33.33
CA ASN A 304 41.36 9.00 -33.39
C ASN A 304 42.06 8.88 -32.02
N LYS A 305 41.63 7.90 -31.21
CA LYS A 305 42.21 7.58 -29.90
C LYS A 305 42.89 6.20 -29.93
N PRO A 306 43.89 5.96 -29.06
CA PRO A 306 44.48 4.62 -28.90
C PRO A 306 43.44 3.56 -28.51
N PRO A 307 43.65 2.28 -28.86
CA PRO A 307 42.74 1.20 -28.47
C PRO A 307 42.65 1.09 -26.96
N VAL A 308 41.42 0.97 -26.45
CA VAL A 308 41.13 0.81 -25.01
C VAL A 308 41.57 -0.56 -24.51
N PHE A 309 41.40 -1.59 -25.35
CA PHE A 309 41.75 -2.98 -25.09
C PHE A 309 42.74 -3.46 -26.17
N PRO A 310 44.05 -3.19 -26.03
CA PRO A 310 45.05 -3.68 -26.99
C PRO A 310 45.10 -5.21 -27.01
N VAL A 311 45.68 -5.80 -28.05
CA VAL A 311 45.82 -7.27 -28.19
C VAL A 311 46.52 -7.94 -26.99
N SER A 312 47.36 -7.20 -26.26
CA SER A 312 48.02 -7.67 -25.04
C SER A 312 47.12 -7.68 -23.80
N PHE A 313 45.93 -7.07 -23.84
CA PHE A 313 45.01 -7.03 -22.71
C PHE A 313 44.26 -8.37 -22.61
N PRO A 314 44.32 -9.09 -21.47
CA PRO A 314 43.57 -10.32 -21.31
C PRO A 314 42.08 -10.02 -21.16
N ILE A 315 41.30 -10.35 -22.20
CA ILE A 315 39.85 -10.13 -22.21
C ILE A 315 39.18 -11.25 -21.41
N ALA A 316 38.51 -10.87 -20.32
CA ALA A 316 37.60 -11.76 -19.58
C ALA A 316 36.21 -11.78 -20.23
N ASN A 317 35.32 -12.63 -19.73
CA ASN A 317 33.92 -12.66 -20.14
C ASN A 317 33.00 -12.74 -18.90
N THR A 318 33.01 -11.68 -18.11
CA THR A 318 32.26 -11.60 -16.85
C THR A 318 30.82 -11.21 -17.11
N ASN A 319 29.87 -12.03 -16.65
CA ASN A 319 28.47 -11.64 -16.54
C ASN A 319 28.20 -11.04 -15.16
N TRP A 320 28.25 -9.70 -15.07
CA TRP A 320 28.07 -8.98 -13.81
C TRP A 320 26.68 -9.12 -13.22
N PHE A 321 25.64 -9.16 -14.06
CA PHE A 321 24.26 -9.29 -13.60
C PHE A 321 23.99 -10.66 -12.99
N ASP A 322 24.49 -11.73 -13.62
CA ASP A 322 24.44 -13.09 -13.06
C ASP A 322 25.23 -13.17 -11.74
N ALA A 323 26.44 -12.61 -11.70
CA ALA A 323 27.26 -12.58 -10.49
C ALA A 323 26.63 -11.80 -9.32
N ALA A 324 25.81 -10.80 -9.60
CA ALA A 324 25.11 -9.98 -8.62
C ALA A 324 23.78 -10.57 -8.15
N THR A 325 23.22 -11.53 -8.89
CA THR A 325 21.89 -12.07 -8.63
C THR A 325 21.95 -13.46 -8.01
N ARG A 326 20.82 -13.88 -7.44
CA ARG A 326 20.59 -15.19 -6.83
C ARG A 326 19.10 -15.54 -6.88
N GLN A 327 18.79 -16.81 -6.68
CA GLN A 327 17.41 -17.17 -6.35
C GLN A 327 17.04 -16.63 -4.96
N GLY A 328 15.96 -15.86 -4.89
CA GLY A 328 15.39 -15.37 -3.66
C GLY A 328 14.48 -16.41 -2.99
N TYR A 329 14.25 -16.24 -1.69
CA TYR A 329 13.40 -17.13 -0.89
C TYR A 329 12.42 -16.30 -0.06
N VAL A 330 11.20 -16.81 0.11
CA VAL A 330 10.17 -16.18 0.94
C VAL A 330 9.61 -17.22 1.90
N ARG A 331 9.54 -16.87 3.17
CA ARG A 331 8.89 -17.65 4.21
C ARG A 331 7.91 -16.75 4.94
N ASN A 332 6.72 -17.26 5.17
CA ASN A 332 5.69 -16.55 5.91
C ASN A 332 4.92 -17.53 6.78
N GLY A 333 4.87 -17.24 8.07
CA GLY A 333 4.15 -18.01 9.07
C GLY A 333 3.27 -17.12 9.92
N THR A 334 1.98 -17.43 10.00
CA THR A 334 1.03 -16.79 10.92
C THR A 334 0.42 -17.84 11.83
N ILE A 335 0.33 -17.54 13.12
CA ILE A 335 -0.46 -18.29 14.08
C ILE A 335 -1.44 -17.32 14.72
N SER A 336 -2.72 -17.70 14.77
CA SER A 336 -3.76 -16.88 15.39
C SER A 336 -4.65 -17.72 16.32
N PHE A 337 -5.12 -17.07 17.37
CA PHE A 337 -6.02 -17.59 18.37
C PHE A 337 -7.24 -16.68 18.38
N SER A 338 -8.43 -17.25 18.26
CA SER A 338 -9.66 -16.46 18.24
C SER A 338 -10.76 -17.17 19.00
N GLY A 339 -11.53 -16.40 19.76
CA GLY A 339 -12.67 -16.94 20.51
C GLY A 339 -13.64 -15.84 20.90
N SER A 340 -14.91 -16.21 21.04
CA SER A 340 -15.96 -15.31 21.50
C SER A 340 -16.98 -16.08 22.34
N ASP A 341 -17.30 -15.51 23.49
CA ASP A 341 -18.49 -15.88 24.27
C ASP A 341 -19.65 -14.89 23.97
N LYS A 342 -20.72 -14.91 24.78
CA LYS A 342 -21.90 -14.03 24.60
C LYS A 342 -21.59 -12.53 24.75
N VAL A 343 -20.58 -12.17 25.54
CA VAL A 343 -20.27 -10.79 25.93
C VAL A 343 -18.84 -10.36 25.62
N SER A 344 -17.93 -11.30 25.31
CA SER A 344 -16.50 -11.06 25.09
C SER A 344 -16.03 -11.64 23.76
N LYS A 345 -15.14 -10.92 23.09
CA LYS A 345 -14.41 -11.35 21.89
C LYS A 345 -12.93 -11.17 22.11
N PHE A 346 -12.14 -12.14 21.68
CA PHE A 346 -10.68 -12.11 21.77
C PHE A 346 -10.05 -12.57 20.45
N TYR A 347 -8.95 -11.92 20.09
CA TYR A 347 -8.09 -12.30 18.99
C TYR A 347 -6.62 -12.03 19.37
N LEU A 348 -5.75 -12.99 19.09
CA LEU A 348 -4.29 -12.86 19.23
C LEU A 348 -3.66 -13.46 17.98
N SER A 349 -2.72 -12.77 17.35
CA SER A 349 -1.93 -13.32 16.27
C SER A 349 -0.45 -12.98 16.41
N GLY A 350 0.39 -13.88 15.90
CA GLY A 350 1.81 -13.66 15.67
C GLY A 350 2.14 -14.00 14.23
N ASN A 351 2.97 -13.18 13.59
CA ASN A 351 3.40 -13.39 12.21
C ASN A 351 4.92 -13.17 12.08
N TYR A 352 5.57 -14.06 11.33
CA TYR A 352 6.97 -13.97 10.93
C TYR A 352 7.07 -14.01 9.40
N ILE A 353 7.81 -13.06 8.84
CA ILE A 353 8.16 -12.99 7.43
C ILE A 353 9.68 -12.94 7.31
N ASP A 354 10.23 -13.75 6.42
CA ASP A 354 11.64 -13.77 6.03
C ASP A 354 11.71 -13.81 4.50
N GLN A 355 12.26 -12.76 3.91
CA GLN A 355 12.37 -12.58 2.47
C GLN A 355 13.82 -12.28 2.10
N THR A 356 14.45 -13.21 1.40
CA THR A 356 15.75 -13.02 0.75
C THR A 356 15.52 -12.53 -0.68
N GLY A 357 16.07 -11.37 -1.05
CA GLY A 357 15.92 -10.80 -2.38
C GLY A 357 16.73 -11.51 -3.46
N ALA A 358 16.32 -11.31 -4.71
CA ALA A 358 16.98 -11.88 -5.88
C ALA A 358 18.30 -11.17 -6.24
N LEU A 359 18.55 -10.00 -5.68
CA LEU A 359 19.86 -9.34 -5.70
C LEU A 359 20.63 -9.75 -4.44
N GLN A 360 21.91 -10.04 -4.57
CA GLN A 360 22.74 -10.33 -3.40
C GLN A 360 22.81 -9.12 -2.45
N ASN A 361 23.08 -9.38 -1.17
CA ASN A 361 23.08 -8.36 -0.11
C ASN A 361 21.73 -7.64 0.11
N THR A 362 20.62 -8.28 -0.29
CA THR A 362 19.26 -7.80 0.01
C THR A 362 18.42 -8.84 0.74
N ASP A 363 17.80 -8.43 1.83
CA ASP A 363 16.92 -9.22 2.67
C ASP A 363 15.97 -8.36 3.49
N PHE A 364 14.93 -9.00 4.02
CA PHE A 364 13.96 -8.39 4.91
C PHE A 364 13.38 -9.45 5.84
N GLU A 365 13.41 -9.17 7.14
CA GLU A 365 12.74 -9.96 8.16
C GLU A 365 11.76 -9.09 8.95
N LYS A 366 10.62 -9.66 9.33
CA LYS A 366 9.62 -8.97 10.16
C LYS A 366 8.94 -9.93 11.11
N PHE A 367 8.90 -9.52 12.38
CA PHE A 367 8.06 -10.13 13.40
C PHE A 367 6.94 -9.16 13.75
N SER A 368 5.70 -9.65 13.82
CA SER A 368 4.59 -8.85 14.30
C SER A 368 3.66 -9.63 15.21
N VAL A 369 3.04 -8.92 16.14
CA VAL A 369 2.07 -9.45 17.09
C VAL A 369 0.88 -8.51 17.11
N ARG A 370 -0.33 -9.09 17.09
CA ARG A 370 -1.57 -8.34 17.24
C ARG A 370 -2.40 -8.92 18.37
N MET A 371 -3.04 -8.07 19.15
CA MET A 371 -4.01 -8.44 20.17
C MET A 371 -5.24 -7.57 20.04
N GLY A 372 -6.43 -8.18 20.02
CA GLY A 372 -7.70 -7.48 19.97
C GLY A 372 -8.67 -8.05 21.01
N GLY A 373 -9.36 -7.18 21.73
CA GLY A 373 -10.36 -7.55 22.72
C GLY A 373 -11.58 -6.65 22.64
N GLU A 374 -12.78 -7.20 22.80
CA GLU A 374 -14.01 -6.45 22.93
C GLU A 374 -14.88 -7.09 24.01
N LYS A 375 -15.43 -6.30 24.94
CA LYS A 375 -16.28 -6.77 26.02
C LYS A 375 -17.46 -5.85 26.25
N LYS A 376 -18.66 -6.44 26.22
CA LYS A 376 -19.90 -5.84 26.71
C LYS A 376 -19.96 -6.02 28.23
N PHE A 377 -19.70 -4.94 28.97
CA PHE A 377 -19.79 -4.92 30.43
C PHE A 377 -21.24 -4.83 30.91
N SER A 378 -22.13 -4.31 30.07
CA SER A 378 -23.59 -4.34 30.24
C SER A 378 -24.25 -4.15 28.87
N GLU A 379 -25.59 -4.17 28.80
CA GLU A 379 -26.32 -3.79 27.59
C GLU A 379 -26.01 -2.37 27.10
N LYS A 380 -25.57 -1.48 28.01
CA LYS A 380 -25.28 -0.08 27.70
C LYS A 380 -23.81 0.24 27.51
N LEU A 381 -22.88 -0.64 27.92
CA LEU A 381 -21.45 -0.35 27.95
C LEU A 381 -20.67 -1.42 27.21
N ASN A 382 -20.02 -1.01 26.12
CA ASN A 382 -19.09 -1.83 25.35
C ASN A 382 -17.72 -1.16 25.33
N ILE A 383 -16.67 -1.94 25.57
CA ILE A 383 -15.29 -1.46 25.52
C ILE A 383 -14.50 -2.40 24.64
N GLY A 384 -13.64 -1.83 23.79
CA GLY A 384 -12.69 -2.62 23.02
C GLY A 384 -11.29 -2.04 23.06
N THR A 385 -10.32 -2.91 22.82
CA THR A 385 -8.89 -2.58 22.77
C THR A 385 -8.26 -3.30 21.58
N ASN A 386 -7.28 -2.66 20.96
CA ASN A 386 -6.46 -3.24 19.91
C ASN A 386 -5.01 -2.82 20.11
N PHE A 387 -4.10 -3.77 19.97
CA PHE A 387 -2.67 -3.59 20.09
C PHE A 387 -2.00 -4.25 18.89
N TYR A 388 -1.03 -3.57 18.30
CA TYR A 388 -0.17 -4.08 17.25
C TYR A 388 1.28 -3.70 17.57
N GLY A 389 2.19 -4.66 17.46
CA GLY A 389 3.62 -4.43 17.60
C GLY A 389 4.37 -5.13 16.48
N SER A 390 5.40 -4.50 15.94
CA SER A 390 6.29 -5.15 14.99
C SER A 390 7.73 -4.67 15.08
N VAL A 391 8.66 -5.55 14.76
CA VAL A 391 10.06 -5.22 14.51
C VAL A 391 10.43 -5.81 13.16
N SER A 392 11.05 -5.01 12.29
CA SER A 392 11.60 -5.49 11.03
C SER A 392 13.04 -5.03 10.85
N ASN A 393 13.87 -5.89 10.28
CA ASN A 393 15.21 -5.57 9.85
C ASN A 393 15.34 -5.87 8.36
N GLY A 394 16.15 -5.10 7.66
CA GLY A 394 16.50 -5.42 6.29
C GLY A 394 17.75 -4.70 5.86
N ASN A 395 18.47 -5.31 4.93
CA ASN A 395 19.56 -4.65 4.23
C ASN A 395 19.00 -4.01 2.96
N ASN A 396 18.91 -2.68 2.97
CA ASN A 396 18.26 -1.93 1.91
C ASN A 396 19.19 -0.82 1.43
N SER A 397 20.12 -1.18 0.54
CA SER A 397 20.82 -0.15 -0.24
C SER A 397 19.82 0.63 -1.07
N ASN A 398 20.04 1.94 -1.26
CA ASN A 398 19.19 2.72 -2.14
C ASN A 398 19.37 2.26 -3.60
N TYR A 399 18.34 1.59 -4.13
CA TYR A 399 18.28 1.10 -5.51
C TYR A 399 17.47 2.01 -6.45
N ASP A 400 17.13 3.23 -6.04
CA ASP A 400 16.27 4.12 -6.82
C ASP A 400 17.09 5.20 -7.55
N ASP A 401 16.76 5.46 -8.83
CA ASP A 401 17.17 6.55 -9.74
C ASP A 401 18.50 7.26 -9.37
N ASN A 402 19.59 6.50 -9.28
CA ASN A 402 20.89 7.07 -8.92
C ASN A 402 22.02 6.37 -9.66
N ILE A 403 22.91 7.15 -10.26
CA ILE A 403 24.15 6.66 -10.87
C ILE A 403 25.12 6.02 -9.86
N LEU A 404 24.94 6.30 -8.56
CA LEU A 404 25.67 5.67 -7.47
C LEU A 404 25.01 4.37 -6.99
N SER A 405 23.84 4.00 -7.53
CA SER A 405 23.18 2.75 -7.18
C SER A 405 24.07 1.55 -7.55
N PRO A 406 24.16 0.51 -6.70
CA PRO A 406 24.92 -0.69 -7.03
C PRO A 406 24.48 -1.34 -8.34
N ILE A 407 23.18 -1.29 -8.67
CA ILE A 407 22.69 -1.88 -9.92
C ILE A 407 23.16 -1.12 -11.16
N ASN A 408 23.35 0.21 -11.07
CA ASN A 408 23.98 0.98 -12.15
C ASN A 408 25.41 0.50 -12.39
N ALA A 409 26.17 0.29 -11.30
CA ALA A 409 27.53 -0.23 -11.38
C ALA A 409 27.54 -1.63 -12.01
N ILE A 410 26.62 -2.52 -11.63
CA ILE A 410 26.48 -3.86 -12.22
C ILE A 410 26.12 -3.81 -13.71
N GLN A 411 25.17 -2.96 -14.10
CA GLN A 411 24.70 -2.87 -15.49
C GLN A 411 25.74 -2.23 -16.41
N THR A 412 26.55 -1.30 -15.92
CA THR A 412 27.53 -0.55 -16.73
C THR A 412 28.97 -1.08 -16.61
N ALA A 413 29.19 -2.12 -15.81
CA ALA A 413 30.51 -2.73 -15.64
C ALA A 413 31.01 -3.37 -16.95
N PRO A 414 32.29 -3.16 -17.33
CA PRO A 414 32.87 -3.81 -18.51
C PRO A 414 32.84 -5.35 -18.36
N PRO A 415 32.22 -6.10 -19.29
CA PRO A 415 32.27 -7.56 -19.26
C PRO A 415 33.66 -8.12 -19.61
N SER A 416 34.55 -7.28 -20.14
CA SER A 416 35.91 -7.62 -20.56
C SER A 416 36.94 -7.75 -19.43
N ILE A 417 36.55 -7.51 -18.18
CA ILE A 417 37.44 -7.57 -17.00
C ILE A 417 36.95 -8.65 -16.00
N PRO A 418 37.85 -9.32 -15.27
CA PRO A 418 37.47 -10.35 -14.31
C PRO A 418 36.86 -9.75 -13.03
N ILE A 419 36.14 -10.55 -12.25
CA ILE A 419 35.64 -10.14 -10.92
C ILE A 419 36.78 -10.12 -9.91
N TYR A 420 37.64 -11.13 -9.92
CA TYR A 420 38.68 -11.33 -8.93
C TYR A 420 40.07 -11.38 -9.57
N ASN A 421 41.06 -10.92 -8.82
CA ASN A 421 42.47 -11.22 -9.06
C ASN A 421 42.77 -12.69 -8.74
N PRO A 422 43.90 -13.26 -9.20
CA PRO A 422 44.30 -14.63 -8.85
C PRO A 422 44.46 -14.90 -7.35
N ASP A 423 44.69 -13.85 -6.54
CA ASP A 423 44.78 -13.94 -5.07
C ASP A 423 43.42 -13.88 -4.36
N GLY A 424 42.31 -13.77 -5.10
CA GLY A 424 40.94 -13.70 -4.59
C GLY A 424 40.45 -12.29 -4.22
N THR A 425 41.28 -11.25 -4.32
CA THR A 425 40.85 -9.86 -4.10
C THR A 425 40.04 -9.33 -5.28
N TYR A 426 39.16 -8.35 -5.05
CA TYR A 426 38.38 -7.72 -6.12
C TYR A 426 39.29 -7.02 -7.14
N TYR A 427 39.07 -7.31 -8.42
CA TYR A 427 39.80 -6.65 -9.52
C TYR A 427 39.36 -5.19 -9.65
N LYS A 428 40.32 -4.24 -9.63
CA LYS A 428 40.07 -2.81 -9.84
C LYS A 428 40.55 -2.39 -11.22
N TYR A 429 39.62 -2.01 -12.10
CA TYR A 429 39.93 -1.50 -13.43
C TYR A 429 40.04 0.03 -13.41
N GLN A 430 41.18 0.57 -13.87
CA GLN A 430 41.45 2.01 -13.92
C GLN A 430 41.23 2.72 -12.56
N GLY A 431 41.53 2.04 -11.45
CA GLY A 431 41.37 2.59 -10.09
C GLY A 431 39.92 2.71 -9.63
N LYS A 432 38.93 2.21 -10.38
CA LYS A 432 37.53 2.14 -9.97
C LYS A 432 37.26 0.89 -9.14
N ASP A 433 36.26 0.98 -8.27
CA ASP A 433 35.78 -0.19 -7.53
C ASP A 433 35.17 -1.23 -8.46
N ASN A 434 35.28 -2.47 -8.02
CA ASN A 434 34.62 -3.61 -8.62
C ASN A 434 33.10 -3.48 -8.43
N ALA A 435 32.32 -3.74 -9.48
CA ALA A 435 30.88 -3.54 -9.43
C ALA A 435 30.18 -4.48 -8.43
N LEU A 436 30.68 -5.72 -8.28
CA LEU A 436 30.16 -6.65 -7.29
C LEU A 436 30.56 -6.23 -5.86
N ALA A 437 31.76 -5.68 -5.66
CA ALA A 437 32.17 -5.16 -4.36
C ALA A 437 31.28 -3.99 -3.90
N LEU A 438 30.90 -3.09 -4.81
CA LEU A 438 29.98 -1.98 -4.51
C LEU A 438 28.59 -2.46 -4.06
N LEU A 439 28.19 -3.68 -4.44
CA LEU A 439 26.95 -4.31 -3.98
C LEU A 439 27.12 -5.04 -2.65
N LEU A 440 28.22 -5.80 -2.49
CA LEU A 440 28.36 -6.78 -1.40
C LEU A 440 29.06 -6.23 -0.15
N GLU A 441 29.96 -5.25 -0.29
CA GLU A 441 30.79 -4.78 0.83
C GLU A 441 30.14 -3.70 1.70
N PRO A 442 29.38 -2.72 1.16
CA PRO A 442 28.69 -1.74 1.99
C PRO A 442 27.64 -2.39 2.89
N THR A 443 27.48 -1.81 4.07
CA THR A 443 26.37 -2.11 4.99
C THR A 443 25.35 -0.98 4.93
N ASP A 444 24.07 -1.32 4.78
CA ASP A 444 22.95 -0.37 4.84
C ASP A 444 21.75 -1.02 5.55
N ASN A 445 21.86 -1.13 6.87
CA ASN A 445 20.91 -1.87 7.69
C ASN A 445 19.85 -0.92 8.24
N ILE A 446 18.59 -1.26 8.01
CA ILE A 446 17.45 -0.52 8.54
C ILE A 446 16.67 -1.40 9.52
N THR A 447 16.54 -0.93 10.76
CA THR A 447 15.66 -1.50 11.77
C THR A 447 14.46 -0.59 11.97
N ASN A 448 13.25 -1.12 11.78
CA ASN A 448 12.01 -0.45 12.13
C ASN A 448 11.38 -1.12 13.35
N ARG A 449 10.98 -0.33 14.34
CA ARG A 449 10.18 -0.76 15.49
C ARG A 449 8.91 0.04 15.52
N LEU A 450 7.80 -0.64 15.75
CA LEU A 450 6.48 -0.04 15.75
C LEU A 450 5.66 -0.63 16.88
N VAL A 451 4.99 0.24 17.63
CA VAL A 451 3.97 -0.11 18.61
C VAL A 451 2.77 0.80 18.41
N ASN A 452 1.61 0.20 18.25
CA ASN A 452 0.32 0.86 18.14
C ASN A 452 -0.62 0.29 19.20
N ALA A 453 -1.33 1.16 19.92
CA ALA A 453 -2.35 0.76 20.87
C ALA A 453 -3.55 1.69 20.76
N SER A 454 -4.75 1.13 20.74
CA SER A 454 -6.00 1.88 20.70
C SER A 454 -7.06 1.24 21.58
N MET A 455 -7.97 2.06 22.07
CA MET A 455 -9.14 1.64 22.83
C MET A 455 -10.35 2.47 22.41
N PHE A 456 -11.53 1.87 22.56
CA PHE A 456 -12.78 2.60 22.46
C PHE A 456 -13.74 2.21 23.60
N LEU A 457 -14.65 3.12 23.90
CA LEU A 457 -15.75 2.94 24.83
C LEU A 457 -17.02 3.48 24.16
N ASP A 458 -18.02 2.62 24.05
CA ASP A 458 -19.39 2.98 23.66
C ASP A 458 -20.29 2.90 24.89
N TYR A 459 -20.96 4.01 25.22
CA TYR A 459 -21.90 4.09 26.31
C TYR A 459 -23.26 4.64 25.87
N GLU A 460 -24.31 3.84 25.99
CA GLU A 460 -25.68 4.26 25.73
C GLU A 460 -26.24 5.03 26.95
N ILE A 461 -26.19 6.36 26.87
CA ILE A 461 -26.61 7.27 27.95
C ILE A 461 -28.12 7.10 28.20
N ILE A 462 -28.90 7.29 27.14
CA ILE A 462 -30.33 7.02 27.07
C ILE A 462 -30.60 6.22 25.80
N LYS A 463 -31.80 5.63 25.69
CA LYS A 463 -32.16 4.80 24.55
C LYS A 463 -31.84 5.53 23.22
N ASN A 464 -31.03 4.89 22.37
CA ASN A 464 -30.55 5.40 21.07
C ASN A 464 -29.59 6.60 21.09
N LEU A 465 -29.17 7.10 22.26
CA LEU A 465 -28.11 8.11 22.40
C LEU A 465 -26.82 7.44 22.91
N THR A 466 -25.86 7.26 22.01
CA THR A 466 -24.59 6.63 22.33
C THR A 466 -23.48 7.67 22.37
N TYR A 467 -22.74 7.70 23.47
CA TYR A 467 -21.45 8.38 23.57
C TYR A 467 -20.33 7.41 23.18
N HIS A 468 -19.46 7.86 22.30
CA HIS A 468 -18.25 7.16 21.92
C HIS A 468 -17.03 7.94 22.38
N PHE A 469 -16.10 7.24 23.03
CA PHE A 469 -14.75 7.72 23.32
C PHE A 469 -13.74 6.76 22.72
N GLY A 470 -12.95 7.23 21.76
CA GLY A 470 -11.82 6.52 21.19
C GLY A 470 -10.51 7.20 21.56
N ALA A 471 -9.49 6.44 21.88
CA ALA A 471 -8.14 6.94 22.11
C ALA A 471 -7.10 5.96 21.56
N GLY A 472 -6.01 6.48 21.02
CA GLY A 472 -4.89 5.63 20.62
C GLY A 472 -3.57 6.37 20.56
N ALA A 473 -2.49 5.59 20.55
CA ALA A 473 -1.13 6.07 20.47
C ALA A 473 -0.30 5.15 19.58
N GLU A 474 0.66 5.74 18.87
CA GLU A 474 1.59 5.06 17.99
C GLU A 474 3.01 5.58 18.24
N PHE A 475 3.95 4.67 18.39
CA PHE A 475 5.38 4.96 18.46
C PHE A 475 6.07 4.16 17.36
N GLN A 476 6.81 4.85 16.52
CA GLN A 476 7.67 4.26 15.50
C GLN A 476 9.10 4.75 15.68
N GLU A 477 10.05 3.84 15.56
CA GLU A 477 11.49 4.11 15.57
C GLU A 477 12.10 3.50 14.30
N ASN A 478 12.83 4.29 13.53
CA ASN A 478 13.59 3.87 12.36
C ASN A 478 15.07 4.15 12.64
N ILE A 479 15.87 3.09 12.67
CA ILE A 479 17.31 3.16 12.89
C ILE A 479 17.99 2.71 11.60
N GLU A 480 18.79 3.58 11.01
CA GLU A 480 19.57 3.29 9.80
C GLU A 480 21.06 3.35 10.13
N GLY A 481 21.74 2.22 9.94
CA GLY A 481 23.18 2.08 10.12
C GLY A 481 23.87 1.83 8.80
N LYS A 482 24.81 2.71 8.43
CA LYS A 482 25.57 2.60 7.19
C LYS A 482 27.06 2.45 7.45
N TYR A 483 27.72 1.63 6.65
CA TYR A 483 29.17 1.50 6.65
C TYR A 483 29.72 1.33 5.22
N THR A 484 30.68 2.17 4.85
CA THR A 484 31.49 2.01 3.62
C THR A 484 32.91 1.60 4.02
N PRO A 485 33.33 0.35 3.74
CA PRO A 485 34.61 -0.19 4.20
C PRO A 485 35.82 0.38 3.45
N SER A 486 37.00 0.25 4.07
CA SER A 486 38.28 0.69 3.52
C SER A 486 38.74 -0.06 2.25
N THR A 487 38.06 -1.16 1.91
CA THR A 487 38.26 -1.94 0.68
C THR A 487 37.75 -1.23 -0.59
N LEU A 488 36.72 -0.38 -0.44
CA LEU A 488 36.17 0.45 -1.53
C LEU A 488 36.94 1.77 -1.66
N VAL A 489 37.02 2.36 -2.85
CA VAL A 489 37.78 3.61 -3.13
C VAL A 489 37.35 4.75 -2.20
N ALA A 490 36.04 4.97 -2.04
CA ALA A 490 35.52 6.03 -1.18
C ALA A 490 35.86 5.80 0.30
N GLY A 491 35.75 4.55 0.78
CA GLY A 491 36.11 4.20 2.14
C GLY A 491 37.62 4.21 2.37
N ALA A 492 38.44 3.75 1.42
CA ALA A 492 39.91 3.77 1.49
C ALA A 492 40.45 5.19 1.69
N ALA A 493 39.89 6.16 0.96
CA ALA A 493 40.28 7.56 1.04
C ALA A 493 40.08 8.16 2.46
N LEU A 494 39.13 7.60 3.22
CA LEU A 494 38.73 8.09 4.54
C LEU A 494 39.00 7.08 5.67
N LYS A 495 39.63 5.93 5.35
CA LYS A 495 39.78 4.75 6.23
C LYS A 495 38.46 4.31 6.88
N GLY A 496 37.46 4.05 6.04
CA GLY A 496 36.11 3.68 6.46
C GLY A 496 35.22 4.89 6.75
N VAL A 497 33.94 4.78 6.42
CA VAL A 497 32.91 5.80 6.66
C VAL A 497 31.72 5.14 7.31
N ALA A 498 31.28 5.65 8.46
CA ALA A 498 30.16 5.09 9.20
C ALA A 498 29.16 6.17 9.59
N SER A 499 27.88 5.81 9.64
CA SER A 499 26.84 6.64 10.24
C SER A 499 25.75 5.79 10.88
N GLU A 500 25.15 6.31 11.95
CA GLU A 500 23.90 5.82 12.51
C GLU A 500 22.92 6.98 12.62
N GLU A 501 21.71 6.78 12.12
CA GLU A 501 20.60 7.72 12.19
C GLU A 501 19.41 7.07 12.87
N ASN A 502 18.88 7.70 13.92
CA ASN A 502 17.66 7.29 14.60
C ASN A 502 16.58 8.36 14.41
N LYS A 503 15.45 7.96 13.83
CA LYS A 503 14.23 8.75 13.64
C LYS A 503 13.11 8.15 14.49
N SER A 504 12.55 8.94 15.40
CA SER A 504 11.39 8.53 16.19
C SER A 504 10.15 9.37 15.86
N TYR A 505 9.01 8.70 15.77
CA TYR A 505 7.71 9.30 15.52
C TYR A 505 6.76 8.88 16.63
N PHE A 506 6.15 9.85 17.30
CA PHE A 506 5.14 9.59 18.31
C PHE A 506 3.86 10.34 17.97
N ARG A 507 2.75 9.59 17.89
CA ARG A 507 1.41 10.12 17.66
C ARG A 507 0.49 9.69 18.78
N TRP A 508 -0.40 10.58 19.18
CA TRP A 508 -1.62 10.18 19.87
C TRP A 508 -2.83 10.89 19.28
N SER A 509 -3.98 10.24 19.37
CA SER A 509 -5.25 10.84 18.97
C SER A 509 -6.40 10.43 19.87
N THR A 510 -7.41 11.30 19.96
CA THR A 510 -8.66 11.04 20.65
C THR A 510 -9.85 11.44 19.78
N GLU A 511 -10.90 10.63 19.83
CA GLU A 511 -12.15 10.84 19.10
C GLU A 511 -13.30 10.78 20.11
N GLN A 512 -14.13 11.82 20.15
CA GLN A 512 -15.23 11.92 21.11
C GLN A 512 -16.47 12.39 20.39
N TYR A 513 -17.53 11.60 20.40
CA TYR A 513 -18.76 11.97 19.71
C TYR A 513 -20.01 11.36 20.34
N LEU A 514 -21.12 12.07 20.15
CA LEU A 514 -22.46 11.61 20.50
C LEU A 514 -23.19 11.24 19.21
N THR A 515 -23.86 10.10 19.20
CA THR A 515 -24.73 9.66 18.11
C THR A 515 -26.15 9.46 18.63
N TYR A 516 -27.13 10.12 18.03
CA TYR A 516 -28.55 9.93 18.34
C TYR A 516 -29.30 9.36 17.13
N LYS A 517 -29.98 8.22 17.34
CA LYS A 517 -30.83 7.59 16.33
C LYS A 517 -32.30 7.72 16.71
N PHE A 518 -33.11 8.26 15.81
CA PHE A 518 -34.56 8.37 16.04
C PHE A 518 -35.32 8.15 14.74
N ALA A 519 -36.54 7.62 14.86
CA ALA A 519 -37.40 7.36 13.72
C ALA A 519 -38.85 7.76 14.05
N THR A 520 -39.56 8.30 13.06
CA THR A 520 -40.96 8.73 13.16
C THR A 520 -41.72 8.35 11.88
N GLY A 521 -42.59 7.33 11.99
CA GLY A 521 -43.20 6.71 10.82
C GLY A 521 -42.13 6.15 9.88
N GLU A 522 -42.15 6.60 8.63
CA GLU A 522 -41.19 6.21 7.59
C GLU A 522 -39.88 7.00 7.60
N ASN A 523 -39.75 7.99 8.49
CA ASN A 523 -38.54 8.81 8.62
C ASN A 523 -37.57 8.17 9.60
N ALA A 524 -36.31 8.01 9.23
CA ALA A 524 -35.23 7.62 10.11
C ALA A 524 -34.09 8.65 10.04
N PHE A 525 -33.59 9.05 11.21
CA PHE A 525 -32.52 10.03 11.36
C PHE A 525 -31.39 9.45 12.20
N THR A 526 -30.15 9.78 11.82
CA THR A 526 -28.96 9.54 12.63
C THR A 526 -28.15 10.83 12.68
N ALA A 527 -28.18 11.51 13.83
CA ALA A 527 -27.43 12.73 14.07
C ALA A 527 -26.17 12.43 14.89
N MET A 528 -25.05 13.06 14.54
CA MET A 528 -23.76 12.91 15.21
C MET A 528 -23.10 14.28 15.40
N ILE A 529 -22.45 14.48 16.54
CA ILE A 529 -21.59 15.64 16.82
C ILE A 529 -20.37 15.19 17.61
N GLY A 530 -19.20 15.73 17.29
CA GLY A 530 -17.97 15.30 17.95
C GLY A 530 -16.75 16.16 17.73
N THR A 531 -15.66 15.72 18.35
CA THR A 531 -14.32 16.31 18.27
C THR A 531 -13.27 15.24 17.98
N SER A 532 -12.23 15.64 17.27
CA SER A 532 -11.04 14.83 16.96
C SER A 532 -9.81 15.64 17.34
N ASN A 533 -8.90 15.07 18.14
CA ASN A 533 -7.66 15.73 18.53
C ASN A 533 -6.49 14.81 18.23
N GLN A 534 -5.42 15.35 17.66
CA GLN A 534 -4.19 14.65 17.34
C GLN A 534 -2.97 15.52 17.65
N LYS A 535 -1.90 14.89 18.11
CA LYS A 535 -0.55 15.48 18.14
C LYS A 535 0.46 14.48 17.59
N ASP A 536 1.31 14.97 16.69
CA ASP A 536 2.46 14.22 16.19
C ASP A 536 3.74 14.90 16.64
N THR A 537 4.72 14.11 17.05
CA THR A 537 6.08 14.53 17.37
C THR A 537 7.05 13.70 16.53
N TYR A 538 7.97 14.37 15.83
CA TYR A 538 9.08 13.75 15.13
C TYR A 538 10.39 14.22 15.72
N GLU A 539 11.30 13.28 16.00
CA GLU A 539 12.64 13.54 16.52
C GLU A 539 13.66 12.75 15.70
N GLN A 540 14.82 13.35 15.45
CA GLN A 540 15.92 12.73 14.70
C GLN A 540 17.23 13.00 15.42
N LEU A 541 18.10 11.99 15.43
CA LEU A 541 19.49 12.08 15.86
C LEU A 541 20.35 11.33 14.86
N LYS A 542 21.44 11.95 14.40
CA LYS A 542 22.42 11.31 13.52
C LYS A 542 23.82 11.56 14.03
N ALA A 543 24.63 10.50 14.03
CA ALA A 543 26.05 10.54 14.30
C ALA A 543 26.81 9.85 13.16
N SER A 544 27.98 10.36 12.82
CA SER A 544 28.84 9.77 11.79
C SER A 544 30.30 10.07 12.05
N GLY A 545 31.17 9.27 11.45
CA GLY A 545 32.61 9.40 11.59
C GLY A 545 33.36 8.69 10.48
N THR A 546 34.64 9.02 10.37
CA THR A 546 35.60 8.39 9.45
C THR A 546 36.91 8.11 10.17
N GLY A 547 37.82 7.41 9.50
CA GLY A 547 39.16 7.21 10.04
C GLY A 547 39.26 6.05 11.03
N PHE A 548 38.54 4.95 10.77
CA PHE A 548 38.53 3.75 11.58
C PHE A 548 39.85 2.97 11.45
N SER A 549 40.22 2.25 12.50
CA SER A 549 41.43 1.41 12.52
C SER A 549 41.24 0.07 11.80
N ASN A 550 39.99 -0.37 11.62
CA ASN A 550 39.59 -1.61 10.95
C ASN A 550 38.12 -1.54 10.52
N ASP A 551 37.71 -2.44 9.63
CA ASP A 551 36.34 -2.52 9.09
C ASP A 551 35.40 -3.45 9.88
N LEU A 552 35.85 -4.09 10.97
CA LEU A 552 35.11 -5.17 11.65
C LEU A 552 33.93 -4.67 12.50
N LEU A 553 34.08 -3.51 13.14
CA LEU A 553 33.05 -2.98 14.05
C LEU A 553 31.98 -2.17 13.31
N THR A 554 32.24 -1.76 12.07
CA THR A 554 31.29 -1.02 11.21
C THR A 554 30.70 0.22 11.89
N TYR A 555 29.40 0.47 11.74
CA TYR A 555 28.68 1.55 12.43
C TYR A 555 28.37 1.25 13.90
N HIS A 556 28.57 0.01 14.36
CA HIS A 556 28.24 -0.40 15.74
C HIS A 556 29.20 0.17 16.81
N ASP A 557 30.36 0.74 16.41
CA ASP A 557 31.28 1.45 17.30
C ASP A 557 31.80 2.74 16.67
N LEU A 558 30.94 3.75 16.55
CA LEU A 558 31.33 5.07 16.04
C LEU A 558 32.44 5.74 16.88
N GLY A 559 32.66 5.31 18.13
CA GLY A 559 33.77 5.79 18.97
C GLY A 559 35.15 5.39 18.46
N GLY A 560 35.23 4.41 17.53
CA GLY A 560 36.45 4.03 16.85
C GLY A 560 36.90 5.00 15.75
N ALA A 561 36.11 6.02 15.42
CA ALA A 561 36.45 7.03 14.43
C ALA A 561 37.56 7.96 14.96
N SER A 562 38.53 8.30 14.10
CA SER A 562 39.52 9.36 14.40
C SER A 562 39.07 10.75 13.98
N VAL A 563 38.08 10.84 13.08
CA VAL A 563 37.44 12.08 12.64
C VAL A 563 35.94 11.97 12.84
N TYR A 564 35.40 12.77 13.76
CA TYR A 564 33.97 12.80 14.05
C TYR A 564 33.28 13.86 13.17
N SER A 565 32.15 13.48 12.57
CA SER A 565 31.24 14.47 11.99
C SER A 565 30.48 15.20 13.09
N LYS A 566 29.97 16.40 12.80
CA LYS A 566 29.09 17.10 13.73
C LYS A 566 27.77 16.31 13.87
N PRO A 567 27.31 16.03 15.09
CA PRO A 567 26.03 15.35 15.27
C PRO A 567 24.88 16.26 14.80
N GLU A 568 23.87 15.66 14.20
CA GLU A 568 22.65 16.35 13.79
C GLU A 568 21.51 15.96 14.74
N SER A 569 20.70 16.95 15.15
CA SER A 569 19.47 16.69 15.88
C SER A 569 18.34 17.57 15.36
N PHE A 570 17.13 17.03 15.33
CA PHE A 570 15.94 17.74 14.88
C PHE A 570 14.73 17.33 15.69
N LYS A 571 13.81 18.28 15.91
CA LYS A 571 12.51 18.04 16.53
C LYS A 571 11.43 18.89 15.88
N SER A 572 10.28 18.29 15.65
CA SER A 572 9.07 19.00 15.21
C SER A 572 7.83 18.45 15.91
N GLU A 573 6.83 19.31 16.07
CA GLU A 573 5.54 18.98 16.64
C GLU A 573 4.41 19.60 15.83
N THR A 574 3.37 18.79 15.58
CA THR A 574 2.14 19.25 14.93
C THR A 574 0.91 18.88 15.74
N LYS A 575 -0.11 19.72 15.66
CA LYS A 575 -1.38 19.55 16.37
C LYS A 575 -2.52 19.77 15.39
N LEU A 576 -3.51 18.89 15.46
CA LEU A 576 -4.74 19.00 14.71
C LEU A 576 -5.92 18.83 15.66
N THR A 577 -6.80 19.82 15.71
CA THR A 577 -8.04 19.79 16.49
C THR A 577 -9.20 20.07 15.57
N SER A 578 -10.23 19.22 15.63
CA SER A 578 -11.36 19.30 14.72
C SER A 578 -12.69 19.17 15.46
N TYR A 579 -13.70 19.83 14.91
CA TYR A 579 -15.09 19.75 15.33
C TYR A 579 -15.94 19.32 14.15
N PHE A 580 -16.84 18.37 14.33
CA PHE A 580 -17.65 17.85 13.23
C PHE A 580 -19.08 17.55 13.66
N GLY A 581 -19.99 17.66 12.70
CA GLY A 581 -21.38 17.22 12.81
C GLY A 581 -21.81 16.49 11.54
N ARG A 582 -22.63 15.46 11.70
CA ARG A 582 -23.19 14.68 10.58
C ARG A 582 -24.65 14.36 10.84
N LEU A 583 -25.49 14.50 9.81
CA LEU A 583 -26.88 14.13 9.81
C LEU A 583 -27.16 13.18 8.64
N ASN A 584 -27.56 11.95 8.93
CA ASN A 584 -28.13 11.05 7.93
C ASN A 584 -29.65 11.03 8.08
N TYR A 585 -30.34 11.01 6.95
CA TYR A 585 -31.79 10.92 6.83
C TYR A 585 -32.15 9.82 5.84
N ALA A 586 -33.14 9.01 6.18
CA ALA A 586 -33.74 8.03 5.30
C ALA A 586 -35.27 8.16 5.38
N PHE A 587 -35.93 8.20 4.23
CA PHE A 587 -37.38 8.24 4.11
C PHE A 587 -37.90 7.03 3.35
N ALA A 588 -38.82 6.29 3.97
CA ALA A 588 -39.54 5.15 3.39
C ALA A 588 -38.62 4.07 2.79
N ASP A 589 -37.37 4.00 3.25
CA ASP A 589 -36.29 3.21 2.65
C ASP A 589 -36.07 3.49 1.15
N LYS A 590 -36.42 4.68 0.66
CA LYS A 590 -36.33 5.09 -0.76
C LYS A 590 -35.35 6.23 -0.98
N TYR A 591 -35.50 7.30 -0.21
CA TYR A 591 -34.68 8.50 -0.33
C TYR A 591 -33.74 8.60 0.85
N LEU A 592 -32.45 8.75 0.55
CA LEU A 592 -31.39 8.86 1.52
C LEU A 592 -30.70 10.20 1.35
N ALA A 593 -30.34 10.84 2.45
CA ALA A 593 -29.51 12.04 2.44
C ALA A 593 -28.50 11.99 3.58
N SER A 594 -27.31 12.54 3.35
CA SER A 594 -26.25 12.68 4.35
C SER A 594 -25.65 14.07 4.22
N PHE A 595 -25.57 14.79 5.34
CA PHE A 595 -24.93 16.10 5.42
C PHE A 595 -23.86 16.06 6.50
N THR A 596 -22.67 16.55 6.17
CA THR A 596 -21.53 16.64 7.10
C THR A 596 -20.97 18.05 7.05
N ILE A 597 -20.68 18.62 8.22
CA ILE A 597 -19.90 19.84 8.33
C ILE A 597 -18.75 19.60 9.31
N ARG A 598 -17.55 20.00 8.91
CA ARG A 598 -16.36 19.86 9.75
C ARG A 598 -15.54 21.14 9.73
N ARG A 599 -14.97 21.49 10.89
CA ARG A 599 -14.04 22.60 11.08
C ARG A 599 -12.75 22.07 11.67
N ASP A 600 -11.65 22.15 10.91
CA ASP A 600 -10.34 21.60 11.28
C ASP A 600 -9.36 22.74 11.58
N GLY A 601 -8.63 22.65 12.69
CA GLY A 601 -7.59 23.59 13.13
C GLY A 601 -6.22 22.94 13.13
N SER A 602 -5.29 23.39 12.28
CA SER A 602 -3.92 22.85 12.18
C SER A 602 -2.88 23.86 12.64
N SER A 603 -1.90 23.40 13.43
CA SER A 603 -0.78 24.23 13.89
C SER A 603 0.24 24.56 12.80
N ARG A 604 0.09 23.97 11.60
CA ARG A 604 0.99 24.23 10.46
C ARG A 604 0.76 25.58 9.80
N PHE A 605 -0.41 26.19 10.02
CA PHE A 605 -0.76 27.48 9.44
C PHE A 605 -0.51 28.65 10.39
N GLY A 606 -0.38 29.84 9.80
CA GLY A 606 -0.27 31.09 10.54
C GLY A 606 -1.57 31.42 11.30
N PRO A 607 -1.50 32.30 12.33
CA PRO A 607 -2.64 32.57 13.23
C PRO A 607 -3.95 32.96 12.54
N ASN A 608 -3.89 33.54 11.35
CA ASN A 608 -5.06 34.00 10.60
C ASN A 608 -5.80 32.88 9.86
N ASN A 609 -5.15 31.75 9.57
CA ASN A 609 -5.67 30.69 8.69
C ASN A 609 -5.63 29.30 9.33
N GLN A 610 -5.49 29.21 10.66
CA GLN A 610 -5.39 27.91 11.35
C GLN A 610 -6.60 27.02 11.13
N TYR A 611 -7.79 27.60 10.97
CA TYR A 611 -9.04 26.87 10.83
C TYR A 611 -9.62 26.89 9.41
N GLY A 612 -9.85 25.70 8.84
CA GLY A 612 -10.60 25.48 7.60
C GLY A 612 -12.00 24.91 7.87
N THR A 613 -12.97 25.15 6.97
CA THR A 613 -14.34 24.61 7.09
C THR A 613 -14.72 23.85 5.83
N PHE A 614 -15.15 22.59 6.02
CA PHE A 614 -15.25 21.58 4.99
C PHE A 614 -16.67 20.97 5.00
N PRO A 615 -17.62 21.53 4.24
CA PRO A 615 -18.97 21.00 4.13
C PRO A 615 -19.05 19.88 3.08
N SER A 616 -19.99 18.96 3.27
CA SER A 616 -20.34 17.93 2.29
C SER A 616 -21.82 17.53 2.40
N GLY A 617 -22.41 17.18 1.26
CA GLY A 617 -23.74 16.62 1.13
C GLY A 617 -23.78 15.48 0.13
N ALA A 618 -24.61 14.47 0.39
CA ALA A 618 -24.88 13.39 -0.53
C ALA A 618 -26.35 12.98 -0.47
N ILE A 619 -26.89 12.58 -1.60
CA ILE A 619 -28.24 12.04 -1.74
C ILE A 619 -28.20 10.71 -2.50
N ALA A 620 -29.11 9.80 -2.16
CA ALA A 620 -29.32 8.59 -2.93
C ALA A 620 -30.81 8.24 -3.05
N TRP A 621 -31.19 7.69 -4.18
CA TRP A 621 -32.54 7.22 -4.46
C TRP A 621 -32.52 5.75 -4.85
N LYS A 622 -33.07 4.91 -3.98
CA LYS A 622 -33.31 3.48 -4.20
C LYS A 622 -34.52 3.30 -5.10
N LEU A 623 -34.32 3.47 -6.40
CA LEU A 623 -35.33 3.26 -7.44
C LEU A 623 -35.95 1.86 -7.37
N SER A 624 -35.18 0.82 -7.01
CA SER A 624 -35.71 -0.55 -6.84
C SER A 624 -36.77 -0.69 -5.74
N ASN A 625 -36.90 0.29 -4.85
CA ASN A 625 -37.93 0.32 -3.82
C ASN A 625 -39.20 1.05 -4.29
N GLU A 626 -39.21 1.63 -5.49
CA GLU A 626 -40.39 2.22 -6.10
C GLU A 626 -41.24 1.18 -6.81
N SER A 627 -42.57 1.24 -6.61
CA SER A 627 -43.50 0.27 -7.18
C SER A 627 -43.41 0.19 -8.70
N PHE A 628 -43.15 1.31 -9.39
CA PHE A 628 -43.04 1.32 -10.85
C PHE A 628 -41.78 0.60 -11.36
N VAL A 629 -40.69 0.55 -10.59
CA VAL A 629 -39.47 -0.20 -10.94
C VAL A 629 -39.61 -1.66 -10.53
N GLN A 630 -40.20 -1.93 -9.38
CA GLN A 630 -40.52 -3.29 -8.94
C GLN A 630 -41.37 -4.02 -9.99
N ASN A 631 -42.35 -3.33 -10.58
CA ASN A 631 -43.20 -3.87 -11.64
C ASN A 631 -42.44 -4.26 -12.92
N LEU A 632 -41.23 -3.73 -13.16
CA LEU A 632 -40.40 -4.11 -14.30
C LEU A 632 -39.77 -5.49 -14.12
N ASN A 633 -39.62 -5.98 -12.87
CA ASN A 633 -38.94 -7.24 -12.51
C ASN A 633 -37.54 -7.41 -13.14
N ALA A 634 -36.92 -6.32 -13.59
CA ALA A 634 -35.63 -6.33 -14.26
C ALA A 634 -34.46 -6.16 -13.28
N PHE A 635 -34.68 -5.42 -12.19
CA PHE A 635 -33.63 -5.00 -11.26
C PHE A 635 -33.85 -5.60 -9.87
N SER A 636 -32.83 -6.25 -9.31
CA SER A 636 -32.79 -6.62 -7.89
C SER A 636 -32.32 -5.45 -7.02
N GLU A 637 -31.53 -4.55 -7.59
CA GLU A 637 -31.15 -3.27 -6.99
C GLU A 637 -31.03 -2.22 -8.10
N LEU A 638 -31.53 -1.02 -7.87
CA LEU A 638 -31.31 0.12 -8.74
C LEU A 638 -31.23 1.35 -7.85
N LYS A 639 -30.06 1.97 -7.79
CA LYS A 639 -29.81 3.12 -6.91
C LYS A 639 -29.02 4.19 -7.63
N LEU A 640 -29.57 5.41 -7.63
CA LEU A 640 -28.87 6.60 -8.10
C LEU A 640 -28.27 7.33 -6.90
N ARG A 641 -27.02 7.78 -7.03
CA ARG A 641 -26.28 8.52 -6.00
C ARG A 641 -25.71 9.81 -6.58
N ALA A 642 -25.70 10.86 -5.77
CA ALA A 642 -25.02 12.11 -6.10
C ALA A 642 -24.40 12.71 -4.83
N SER A 643 -23.16 13.15 -4.90
CA SER A 643 -22.49 13.79 -3.77
C SER A 643 -21.65 15.00 -4.19
N TYR A 644 -21.51 15.95 -3.27
CA TYR A 644 -20.65 17.11 -3.39
C TYR A 644 -20.00 17.38 -2.03
N GLY A 645 -18.71 17.70 -2.02
CA GLY A 645 -18.03 18.08 -0.79
C GLY A 645 -16.71 18.77 -1.04
N ILE A 646 -16.27 19.52 -0.03
CA ILE A 646 -14.98 20.19 0.00
C ILE A 646 -14.15 19.53 1.10
N THR A 647 -12.93 19.13 0.78
CA THR A 647 -11.94 18.62 1.74
C THR A 647 -10.71 19.52 1.74
N GLY A 648 -10.03 19.67 2.88
CA GLY A 648 -8.77 20.40 2.96
C GLY A 648 -7.54 19.50 2.84
N ASN A 649 -6.35 20.10 2.77
CA ASN A 649 -5.06 19.46 2.97
C ASN A 649 -4.13 20.43 3.71
N ASP A 650 -3.45 19.96 4.77
CA ASP A 650 -2.50 20.75 5.56
C ASP A 650 -1.03 20.36 5.37
N GLY A 651 -0.70 19.63 4.30
CA GLY A 651 0.63 19.09 4.03
C GLY A 651 1.74 20.12 3.71
N ILE A 652 1.72 21.31 4.30
CA ILE A 652 2.58 22.45 3.92
C ILE A 652 4.01 22.36 4.47
N GLY A 653 4.28 21.37 5.34
CA GLY A 653 5.48 21.28 6.17
C GLY A 653 5.36 22.08 7.48
N ASP A 654 6.14 21.68 8.48
CA ASP A 654 6.00 22.23 9.83
C ASP A 654 6.69 23.59 9.94
N TYR A 655 5.97 24.54 10.56
CA TYR A 655 6.39 25.92 10.77
C TYR A 655 6.68 26.72 9.48
N ALA A 656 6.21 26.26 8.31
CA ALA A 656 6.49 26.90 7.02
C ALA A 656 5.93 28.34 6.88
N TYR A 657 4.95 28.71 7.70
CA TYR A 657 4.37 30.06 7.71
C TYR A 657 5.29 31.13 8.33
N MET A 658 6.29 30.73 9.13
CA MET A 658 7.24 31.64 9.77
C MET A 658 8.64 31.50 9.17
N SER A 659 9.49 32.51 9.38
CA SER A 659 10.92 32.43 9.03
C SER A 659 11.62 31.53 10.04
N ARG A 660 12.00 30.32 9.63
CA ARG A 660 12.81 29.43 10.47
C ARG A 660 14.26 29.85 10.41
N LEU A 661 15.02 29.63 11.48
CA LEU A 661 16.46 29.78 11.48
C LEU A 661 17.10 28.39 11.41
N ARG A 662 18.16 28.24 10.62
CA ARG A 662 19.00 27.05 10.60
C ARG A 662 20.41 27.39 11.06
N SER A 663 21.07 26.43 11.68
CA SER A 663 22.50 26.53 11.97
C SER A 663 23.26 26.58 10.65
N TRP A 664 24.16 27.54 10.54
CA TRP A 664 25.11 27.68 9.44
C TRP A 664 26.50 27.95 10.03
N GLY A 665 27.53 28.06 9.21
CA GLY A 665 28.81 28.56 9.67
C GLY A 665 29.79 28.68 8.53
N VAL A 666 30.83 29.46 8.78
CA VAL A 666 31.86 29.76 7.79
C VAL A 666 33.23 29.39 8.35
N ILE A 667 34.10 28.92 7.47
CA ILE A 667 35.51 28.74 7.79
C ILE A 667 36.20 30.06 7.47
N ILE A 668 36.64 30.80 8.49
CA ILE A 668 37.26 32.12 8.32
C ILE A 668 38.80 32.08 8.32
N ALA A 669 39.37 30.98 8.80
CA ALA A 669 40.78 30.60 8.69
C ALA A 669 40.89 29.07 8.67
N PRO A 670 42.04 28.47 8.27
CA PRO A 670 42.23 27.02 8.37
C PRO A 670 41.88 26.52 9.78
N ASP A 671 41.01 25.51 9.85
CA ASP A 671 40.49 24.91 11.10
C ASP A 671 39.67 25.85 12.01
N ASP A 672 39.34 27.07 11.59
CA ASP A 672 38.50 28.03 12.33
C ASP A 672 37.08 28.12 11.76
N PHE A 673 36.24 27.15 12.14
CA PHE A 673 34.82 27.16 11.83
C PHE A 673 34.06 28.03 12.85
N VAL A 674 33.47 29.12 12.39
CA VAL A 674 32.61 29.97 13.21
C VAL A 674 31.14 29.59 12.98
N PRO A 675 30.44 29.04 14.00
CA PRO A 675 29.02 28.77 13.89
C PRO A 675 28.22 30.07 13.85
N GLY A 676 27.14 30.04 13.09
CA GLY A 676 26.16 31.11 12.99
C GLY A 676 24.77 30.54 12.71
N THR A 677 23.84 31.43 12.41
CA THR A 677 22.49 31.06 12.02
C THR A 677 22.05 31.92 10.85
N GLU A 678 21.29 31.34 9.94
CA GLU A 678 20.69 32.06 8.83
C GLU A 678 19.21 31.68 8.67
N PRO A 679 18.41 32.53 8.01
CA PRO A 679 17.05 32.16 7.64
C PRO A 679 17.02 30.94 6.72
N ALA A 680 16.16 29.97 7.01
CA ALA A 680 16.01 28.74 6.22
C ALA A 680 14.90 28.83 5.16
N ASN A 681 13.99 29.81 5.26
CA ASN A 681 12.89 30.04 4.33
C ASN A 681 12.34 31.46 4.46
N LEU A 682 11.65 31.92 3.41
CA LEU A 682 10.80 33.11 3.45
C LEU A 682 9.54 32.85 4.30
N ALA A 683 9.19 33.80 5.16
CA ALA A 683 7.96 33.73 5.95
C ALA A 683 6.72 33.99 5.08
N ASN A 684 5.63 33.29 5.37
CA ASN A 684 4.33 33.53 4.76
C ASN A 684 3.20 33.24 5.78
N PRO A 685 2.82 34.23 6.62
CA PRO A 685 1.79 34.04 7.62
C PRO A 685 0.39 33.82 7.02
N ASN A 686 0.22 34.05 5.71
CA ASN A 686 -1.02 33.91 4.99
C ASN A 686 -1.20 32.53 4.33
N LEU A 687 -0.29 31.58 4.57
CA LEU A 687 -0.50 30.19 4.17
C LEU A 687 -1.83 29.68 4.75
N LYS A 688 -2.62 29.05 3.90
CA LYS A 688 -3.94 28.48 4.20
C LYS A 688 -4.04 27.06 3.64
N TRP A 689 -5.14 26.39 3.97
CA TRP A 689 -5.47 25.05 3.48
C TRP A 689 -5.51 25.01 1.95
N GLU A 690 -4.97 23.93 1.39
CA GLU A 690 -5.27 23.54 0.00
C GLU A 690 -6.67 22.90 0.01
N GLU A 691 -7.58 23.38 -0.84
CA GLU A 691 -8.99 22.98 -0.83
C GLU A 691 -9.31 22.18 -2.08
N THR A 692 -9.96 21.04 -1.90
CA THR A 692 -10.39 20.19 -2.99
C THR A 692 -11.90 20.01 -2.98
N ALA A 693 -12.56 20.53 -4.01
CA ALA A 693 -13.98 20.31 -4.26
C ALA A 693 -14.18 19.08 -5.13
N GLN A 694 -15.08 18.18 -4.74
CA GLN A 694 -15.37 16.96 -5.47
C GLN A 694 -16.88 16.81 -5.70
N THR A 695 -17.26 16.47 -6.92
CA THR A 695 -18.60 16.03 -7.31
C THR A 695 -18.52 14.58 -7.77
N ASP A 696 -19.49 13.75 -7.36
CA ASP A 696 -19.60 12.34 -7.75
C ASP A 696 -21.05 12.02 -8.12
N LEU A 697 -21.25 11.32 -9.23
CA LEU A 697 -22.53 10.80 -9.68
C LEU A 697 -22.39 9.29 -9.87
N GLY A 698 -23.16 8.52 -9.11
CA GLY A 698 -23.06 7.06 -9.06
C GLY A 698 -24.37 6.37 -9.47
N LEU A 699 -24.26 5.26 -10.18
CA LEU A 699 -25.37 4.37 -10.52
C LEU A 699 -25.01 2.94 -10.12
N ASP A 700 -25.74 2.38 -9.16
CA ASP A 700 -25.62 0.97 -8.75
C ASP A 700 -26.80 0.18 -9.33
N MET A 701 -26.49 -0.96 -9.94
CA MET A 701 -27.46 -1.83 -10.60
C MET A 701 -27.20 -3.28 -10.22
N GLY A 702 -28.26 -3.98 -9.81
CA GLY A 702 -28.28 -5.42 -9.58
C GLY A 702 -29.33 -6.07 -10.46
N PHE A 703 -29.02 -7.23 -11.03
CA PHE A 703 -29.90 -8.03 -11.87
C PHE A 703 -29.88 -9.49 -11.42
N LEU A 704 -30.88 -10.26 -11.86
CA LEU A 704 -30.93 -11.72 -11.67
C LEU A 704 -30.77 -12.12 -10.19
N ASP A 705 -31.55 -11.48 -9.31
CA ASP A 705 -31.47 -11.67 -7.85
C ASP A 705 -30.06 -11.46 -7.28
N GLY A 706 -29.41 -10.38 -7.74
CA GLY A 706 -28.07 -10.00 -7.31
C GLY A 706 -26.95 -10.89 -7.84
N ARG A 707 -27.19 -11.72 -8.86
CA ARG A 707 -26.14 -12.48 -9.56
C ARG A 707 -25.23 -11.58 -10.37
N LEU A 708 -25.78 -10.55 -11.00
CA LEU A 708 -25.04 -9.57 -11.78
C LEU A 708 -25.16 -8.21 -11.08
N ASN A 709 -24.03 -7.67 -10.63
CA ASN A 709 -23.98 -6.34 -10.01
C ASN A 709 -23.02 -5.46 -10.81
N ALA A 710 -23.45 -4.25 -11.13
CA ALA A 710 -22.67 -3.26 -11.84
C ALA A 710 -22.75 -1.91 -11.13
N THR A 711 -21.64 -1.20 -11.08
CA THR A 711 -21.56 0.16 -10.55
C THR A 711 -20.84 1.05 -11.55
N ILE A 712 -21.40 2.23 -11.81
CA ILE A 712 -20.76 3.29 -12.59
C ILE A 712 -20.64 4.51 -11.68
N ASP A 713 -19.45 5.09 -11.54
CA ASP A 713 -19.26 6.38 -10.89
C ASP A 713 -18.58 7.36 -11.88
N VAL A 714 -19.09 8.59 -11.98
CA VAL A 714 -18.47 9.68 -12.74
C VAL A 714 -18.12 10.79 -11.76
N TYR A 715 -16.88 11.25 -11.78
CA TYR A 715 -16.41 12.23 -10.82
C TYR A 715 -15.62 13.37 -11.46
N LYS A 716 -15.65 14.50 -10.78
CA LYS A 716 -14.79 15.65 -11.04
C LYS A 716 -14.28 16.17 -9.71
N LYS A 717 -12.97 16.38 -9.63
CA LYS A 717 -12.26 16.86 -8.46
C LYS A 717 -11.38 18.04 -8.87
N THR A 718 -11.50 19.16 -8.15
CA THR A 718 -10.76 20.38 -8.44
C THR A 718 -10.08 20.83 -7.15
N THR A 719 -8.76 20.77 -7.13
CA THR A 719 -7.93 21.34 -6.05
C THR A 719 -7.58 22.77 -6.41
N SER A 720 -7.99 23.71 -5.58
CA SER A 720 -7.62 25.13 -5.65
C SER A 720 -6.68 25.50 -4.51
N ASP A 721 -5.98 26.63 -4.67
CA ASP A 721 -5.03 27.13 -3.67
C ASP A 721 -3.92 26.11 -3.36
N ALA A 722 -3.47 25.39 -4.41
CA ALA A 722 -2.44 24.37 -4.27
C ALA A 722 -1.18 24.93 -3.61
N LEU A 723 -0.54 24.13 -2.78
CA LEU A 723 0.61 24.59 -2.00
C LEU A 723 1.90 24.42 -2.81
N LEU A 724 2.27 25.47 -3.55
CA LEU A 724 3.38 25.42 -4.49
C LEU A 724 4.63 26.11 -3.96
N ASN A 725 5.79 25.48 -4.16
CA ASN A 725 7.08 26.14 -4.12
C ASN A 725 7.26 26.91 -5.44
N VAL A 726 7.02 28.21 -5.39
CA VAL A 726 7.15 29.08 -6.56
C VAL A 726 8.57 29.65 -6.59
N PRO A 727 9.28 29.58 -7.73
CA PRO A 727 10.58 30.23 -7.88
C PRO A 727 10.50 31.72 -7.57
N VAL A 728 11.47 32.22 -6.81
CA VAL A 728 11.64 33.66 -6.56
C VAL A 728 12.98 34.11 -7.14
N GLY A 729 13.16 35.42 -7.33
CA GLY A 729 14.44 35.93 -7.83
C GLY A 729 15.55 35.77 -6.80
N ASP A 730 16.73 35.34 -7.25
CA ASP A 730 17.91 35.05 -6.40
C ASP A 730 18.32 36.20 -5.47
N TRP A 731 17.96 37.45 -5.79
CA TRP A 731 18.21 38.62 -4.94
C TRP A 731 17.50 38.56 -3.57
N TRP A 732 16.48 37.71 -3.41
CA TRP A 732 15.87 37.42 -2.12
C TRP A 732 16.74 36.54 -1.22
N GLY A 733 17.77 35.90 -1.75
CA GLY A 733 18.62 34.93 -1.05
C GLY A 733 17.99 33.54 -0.90
N PHE A 734 16.93 33.25 -1.67
CA PHE A 734 16.23 31.96 -1.69
C PHE A 734 15.83 31.59 -3.12
N ASP A 735 15.73 30.29 -3.40
CA ASP A 735 15.33 29.79 -4.73
C ASP A 735 13.80 29.79 -4.91
N THR A 736 13.04 29.55 -3.83
CA THR A 736 11.58 29.42 -3.88
C THR A 736 10.89 30.00 -2.65
N GLN A 737 9.61 30.32 -2.81
CA GLN A 737 8.69 30.64 -1.72
C GLN A 737 7.46 29.73 -1.79
N ARG A 738 7.05 29.19 -0.63
CA ARG A 738 5.80 28.43 -0.51
C ARG A 738 4.62 29.39 -0.46
N ILE A 739 3.70 29.27 -1.41
CA ILE A 739 2.46 30.05 -1.48
C ILE A 739 1.27 29.17 -1.89
N ASN A 740 0.06 29.61 -1.56
CA ASN A 740 -1.18 29.02 -2.06
C ASN A 740 -1.48 29.57 -3.47
N THR A 741 -1.27 28.76 -4.51
CA THR A 741 -1.50 29.16 -5.90
C THR A 741 -1.63 27.94 -6.81
N GLY A 742 -2.31 28.11 -7.94
CA GLY A 742 -2.49 27.06 -8.92
C GLY A 742 -3.70 26.17 -8.65
N VAL A 743 -4.15 25.52 -9.71
CA VAL A 743 -5.35 24.69 -9.75
C VAL A 743 -5.04 23.39 -10.47
N ILE A 744 -5.40 22.27 -9.85
CA ILE A 744 -5.28 20.91 -10.41
C ILE A 744 -6.67 20.32 -10.54
N GLU A 745 -6.92 19.60 -11.61
CA GLU A 745 -8.21 18.96 -11.86
C GLU A 745 -8.03 17.48 -12.18
N ASN A 746 -8.82 16.62 -11.53
CA ASN A 746 -8.97 15.20 -11.89
C ASN A 746 -10.41 14.96 -12.36
N LYS A 747 -10.58 14.32 -13.51
CA LYS A 747 -11.88 13.92 -14.05
C LYS A 747 -11.81 12.46 -14.47
N GLY A 748 -12.83 11.69 -14.13
CA GLY A 748 -12.82 10.27 -14.43
C GLY A 748 -14.17 9.59 -14.43
N ILE A 749 -14.16 8.39 -14.97
CA ILE A 749 -15.27 7.44 -14.96
C ILE A 749 -14.76 6.10 -14.46
N GLU A 750 -15.52 5.47 -13.59
CA GLU A 750 -15.25 4.16 -13.01
C GLU A 750 -16.39 3.22 -13.35
N PHE A 751 -16.04 2.00 -13.75
CA PHE A 751 -16.98 0.92 -13.97
C PHE A 751 -16.52 -0.31 -13.19
N GLY A 752 -17.44 -0.91 -12.45
CA GLY A 752 -17.25 -2.18 -11.76
C GLY A 752 -18.36 -3.15 -12.13
N LEU A 753 -18.01 -4.42 -12.29
CA LEU A 753 -18.91 -5.51 -12.63
C LEU A 753 -18.54 -6.75 -11.79
N SER A 754 -19.54 -7.39 -11.21
CA SER A 754 -19.40 -8.68 -10.55
C SER A 754 -20.52 -9.59 -11.04
N TYR A 755 -20.16 -10.76 -11.55
CA TYR A 755 -21.12 -11.74 -12.03
C TYR A 755 -20.86 -13.12 -11.45
N ASP A 756 -21.86 -13.68 -10.79
CA ASP A 756 -21.86 -15.07 -10.36
C ASP A 756 -22.33 -15.96 -11.52
N ASN A 757 -21.40 -16.23 -12.44
CA ASN A 757 -21.63 -17.01 -13.66
C ASN A 757 -22.36 -18.33 -13.36
N ILE A 758 -21.89 -19.05 -12.34
CA ILE A 758 -22.49 -20.32 -11.89
C ILE A 758 -22.55 -20.34 -10.35
N ARG A 759 -23.71 -20.70 -9.81
CA ARG A 759 -23.99 -20.87 -8.37
C ARG A 759 -24.56 -22.27 -8.11
N ASN A 760 -23.70 -23.29 -8.10
CA ASN A 760 -24.09 -24.65 -7.75
C ASN A 760 -23.27 -25.13 -6.53
N GLU A 761 -23.78 -26.12 -5.81
CA GLU A 761 -23.08 -26.69 -4.64
C GLU A 761 -21.74 -27.34 -5.01
N ASN A 762 -21.70 -28.06 -6.14
CA ASN A 762 -20.51 -28.78 -6.59
C ASN A 762 -19.56 -27.90 -7.42
N PHE A 763 -20.07 -26.82 -8.01
CA PHE A 763 -19.28 -25.92 -8.83
C PHE A 763 -19.79 -24.48 -8.72
N SER A 764 -18.92 -23.56 -8.32
CA SER A 764 -19.20 -22.13 -8.41
C SER A 764 -18.14 -21.43 -9.25
N TRP A 765 -18.59 -20.43 -9.99
CA TRP A 765 -17.71 -19.56 -10.76
C TRP A 765 -18.21 -18.12 -10.65
N LYS A 766 -17.34 -17.25 -10.14
CA LYS A 766 -17.55 -15.82 -10.05
C LYS A 766 -16.50 -15.08 -10.88
N SER A 767 -16.95 -14.08 -11.63
CA SER A 767 -16.07 -13.15 -12.34
C SER A 767 -16.24 -11.75 -11.79
N THR A 768 -15.14 -11.03 -11.65
CA THR A 768 -15.12 -9.61 -11.28
C THR A 768 -14.32 -8.85 -12.32
N PHE A 769 -14.83 -7.71 -12.75
CA PHE A 769 -14.16 -6.81 -13.67
C PHE A 769 -14.28 -5.38 -13.16
N ASN A 770 -13.21 -4.63 -13.23
CA ASN A 770 -13.24 -3.21 -12.95
C ASN A 770 -12.33 -2.47 -13.93
N ILE A 771 -12.71 -1.25 -14.28
CA ILE A 771 -11.91 -0.32 -15.06
C ILE A 771 -12.17 1.10 -14.58
N ALA A 772 -11.13 1.93 -14.55
CA ALA A 772 -11.25 3.34 -14.26
C ALA A 772 -10.44 4.13 -15.27
N TYR A 773 -11.05 5.21 -15.77
CA TYR A 773 -10.38 6.26 -16.53
C TYR A 773 -10.18 7.48 -15.63
N ASN A 774 -8.97 8.04 -15.59
CA ASN A 774 -8.69 9.31 -14.92
C ASN A 774 -7.78 10.18 -15.78
N LYS A 775 -8.11 11.46 -15.90
CA LYS A 775 -7.27 12.49 -16.50
C LYS A 775 -6.94 13.55 -15.47
N GLN A 776 -5.65 13.83 -15.29
CA GLN A 776 -5.14 14.79 -14.30
C GLN A 776 -4.47 15.98 -14.99
N GLU A 777 -5.06 17.16 -14.87
CA GLU A 777 -4.64 18.37 -15.59
C GLU A 777 -4.20 19.50 -14.65
N VAL A 778 -3.13 20.19 -15.02
CA VAL A 778 -2.74 21.48 -14.42
C VAL A 778 -3.58 22.57 -15.09
N VAL A 779 -4.57 23.11 -14.38
CA VAL A 779 -5.45 24.16 -14.92
C VAL A 779 -4.76 25.53 -14.88
N SER A 780 -4.07 25.82 -13.78
CA SER A 780 -3.29 27.04 -13.63
C SER A 780 -2.15 26.88 -12.62
N LEU A 781 -1.17 27.76 -12.69
CA LEU A 781 -0.08 27.89 -11.72
C LEU A 781 -0.21 29.25 -11.01
N SER A 782 0.90 29.94 -10.70
CA SER A 782 0.87 31.33 -10.23
C SER A 782 0.83 32.30 -11.41
N ASP A 783 0.27 33.50 -11.22
CA ASP A 783 0.03 34.49 -12.28
C ASP A 783 1.25 34.80 -13.16
N ASN A 784 2.47 34.68 -12.60
CA ASN A 784 3.73 34.91 -13.30
C ASN A 784 4.56 33.64 -13.59
N VAL A 785 4.01 32.46 -13.29
CA VAL A 785 4.67 31.17 -13.48
C VAL A 785 3.97 30.41 -14.59
N LYS A 786 4.60 30.35 -15.76
CA LYS A 786 4.06 29.59 -16.90
C LYS A 786 4.44 28.12 -16.86
N ILE A 787 5.61 27.80 -16.31
CA ILE A 787 6.17 26.46 -16.28
C ILE A 787 6.86 26.27 -14.93
N ILE A 788 6.69 25.09 -14.32
CA ILE A 788 7.56 24.59 -13.26
C ILE A 788 8.34 23.40 -13.84
N SER A 789 9.63 23.63 -14.08
CA SER A 789 10.56 22.62 -14.60
C SER A 789 11.04 21.69 -13.49
N VAL A 790 11.12 20.39 -13.77
CA VAL A 790 11.65 19.40 -12.83
C VAL A 790 12.96 18.85 -13.40
N LYS A 791 14.08 19.19 -12.75
CA LYS A 791 15.40 18.59 -13.01
C LYS A 791 15.52 17.34 -12.16
N THR A 792 15.65 16.16 -12.76
CA THR A 792 15.33 14.92 -12.04
C THR A 792 16.40 13.83 -12.11
N SER A 793 17.09 13.62 -13.23
CA SER A 793 18.13 12.58 -13.32
C SER A 793 19.19 12.85 -14.39
N ASN A 794 20.33 12.16 -14.32
CA ASN A 794 21.38 12.16 -15.32
C ASN A 794 21.97 10.75 -15.52
N PRO A 795 22.39 10.38 -16.74
CA PRO A 795 22.91 9.04 -17.02
C PRO A 795 24.33 8.80 -16.51
N SER A 796 25.08 9.87 -16.20
CA SER A 796 26.47 9.76 -15.73
C SER A 796 26.92 11.00 -14.98
N ALA A 797 27.98 10.86 -14.17
CA ALA A 797 28.61 11.96 -13.44
C ALA A 797 29.19 13.08 -14.35
N PHE A 798 29.38 12.82 -15.65
CA PHE A 798 29.96 13.77 -16.61
C PHE A 798 28.91 14.52 -17.43
N THR A 799 27.63 14.26 -17.18
CA THR A 799 26.51 14.87 -17.90
C THR A 799 25.67 15.72 -16.96
N SER A 800 25.27 16.91 -17.42
CA SER A 800 24.33 17.74 -16.68
C SER A 800 22.96 17.08 -16.57
N VAL A 801 22.28 17.32 -15.46
CA VAL A 801 20.88 16.93 -15.26
C VAL A 801 20.01 17.64 -16.29
N GLN A 802 19.12 16.89 -16.93
CA GLN A 802 18.18 17.39 -17.92
C GLN A 802 16.75 17.25 -17.39
N GLU A 803 15.89 18.16 -17.84
CA GLU A 803 14.45 18.09 -17.64
C GLU A 803 13.88 16.99 -18.54
N PHE A 804 13.09 16.07 -17.96
CA PHE A 804 12.27 15.14 -18.74
C PHE A 804 10.77 15.26 -18.45
N THR A 805 10.37 16.10 -17.50
CA THR A 805 8.96 16.40 -17.19
C THR A 805 8.83 17.83 -16.67
N ARG A 806 7.63 18.40 -16.81
CA ARG A 806 7.33 19.76 -16.37
C ARG A 806 5.84 19.94 -16.12
N LEU A 807 5.50 20.90 -15.26
CA LEU A 807 4.13 21.37 -15.11
C LEU A 807 3.88 22.58 -15.99
N GLU A 808 2.75 22.56 -16.68
CA GLU A 808 2.33 23.65 -17.57
C GLU A 808 0.81 23.71 -17.65
N PRO A 809 0.19 24.91 -17.53
CA PRO A 809 -1.26 25.06 -17.65
C PRO A 809 -1.82 24.49 -18.96
N GLY A 810 -2.92 23.75 -18.87
CA GLY A 810 -3.57 23.05 -19.99
C GLY A 810 -2.91 21.73 -20.37
N LYS A 811 -1.90 21.28 -19.60
CA LYS A 811 -1.23 19.98 -19.78
C LYS A 811 -1.44 19.09 -18.57
N GLU A 812 -1.28 17.79 -18.79
CA GLU A 812 -1.36 16.81 -17.72
C GLU A 812 -0.12 16.83 -16.84
N MET A 813 -0.26 16.40 -15.57
CA MET A 813 0.86 16.42 -14.62
C MET A 813 1.98 15.43 -14.98
N GLY A 814 1.65 14.33 -15.65
CA GLY A 814 2.59 13.28 -16.03
C GLY A 814 3.28 13.48 -17.39
N VAL A 815 3.22 14.67 -18.00
CA VAL A 815 3.79 14.84 -19.35
C VAL A 815 5.31 14.64 -19.36
N LEU A 816 5.76 13.83 -20.32
CA LEU A 816 7.17 13.64 -20.65
C LEU A 816 7.58 14.67 -21.72
N TYR A 817 8.74 15.30 -21.56
CA TYR A 817 9.21 16.41 -22.38
C TYR A 817 10.67 16.21 -22.80
N GLY A 818 10.97 16.35 -24.09
CA GLY A 818 12.30 16.10 -24.63
C GLY A 818 12.40 16.38 -26.13
N TYR A 819 13.47 15.91 -26.77
CA TYR A 819 13.68 16.11 -28.21
C TYR A 819 13.08 14.99 -29.05
N GLU A 820 12.63 15.29 -30.26
CA GLU A 820 12.26 14.27 -31.24
C GLU A 820 13.51 13.72 -31.93
N TYR A 821 13.78 12.42 -31.72
CA TYR A 821 14.91 11.72 -32.31
C TYR A 821 14.59 11.29 -33.75
N ALA A 822 15.42 11.71 -34.70
CA ALA A 822 15.25 11.48 -36.13
C ALA A 822 16.26 10.46 -36.71
N GLY A 823 16.85 9.61 -35.85
CA GLY A 823 17.86 8.64 -36.22
C GLY A 823 19.28 9.20 -36.13
N VAL A 824 20.16 8.76 -37.03
CA VAL A 824 21.57 9.20 -37.08
C VAL A 824 21.85 9.98 -38.36
N VAL A 825 22.79 10.92 -38.29
CA VAL A 825 23.29 11.63 -39.48
C VAL A 825 23.98 10.64 -40.41
N LYS A 826 23.59 10.57 -41.69
CA LYS A 826 24.12 9.59 -42.65
C LYS A 826 25.42 10.07 -43.31
N THR A 827 26.18 9.15 -43.89
CA THR A 827 27.41 9.50 -44.64
C THR A 827 27.05 10.40 -45.82
N GLY A 828 27.73 11.55 -45.93
CA GLY A 828 27.47 12.54 -47.00
C GLY A 828 26.24 13.43 -46.76
N GLU A 829 25.50 13.22 -45.67
CA GLU A 829 24.39 14.10 -45.29
C GLU A 829 24.92 15.42 -44.71
N VAL A 830 24.42 16.55 -45.25
CA VAL A 830 24.61 17.87 -44.66
C VAL A 830 23.32 18.27 -43.96
N TYR A 831 23.27 18.05 -42.65
CA TYR A 831 22.10 18.42 -41.84
C TYR A 831 22.28 19.82 -41.26
N SER A 832 21.69 20.83 -41.92
CA SER A 832 21.87 22.26 -41.57
C SER A 832 21.60 22.61 -40.10
N PRO A 833 20.61 22.01 -39.40
CA PRO A 833 20.39 22.25 -37.97
C PRO A 833 21.52 21.76 -37.05
N GLN A 834 22.32 20.79 -37.51
CA GLN A 834 23.45 20.23 -36.78
C GLN A 834 24.74 20.27 -37.62
N PRO A 835 25.25 21.45 -37.98
CA PRO A 835 26.32 21.60 -38.96
C PRO A 835 27.66 20.98 -38.53
N ASN A 836 27.85 20.73 -37.23
CA ASN A 836 29.05 20.12 -36.67
C ASN A 836 28.89 18.62 -36.35
N SER A 837 27.75 18.01 -36.69
CA SER A 837 27.55 16.57 -36.51
C SER A 837 28.39 15.78 -37.51
N LYS A 838 28.97 14.68 -37.05
CA LYS A 838 29.65 13.69 -37.89
C LYS A 838 28.65 12.62 -38.34
N PRO A 839 28.91 11.92 -39.46
CA PRO A 839 28.16 10.71 -39.79
C PRO A 839 28.12 9.74 -38.59
N GLY A 840 26.94 9.21 -38.30
CA GLY A 840 26.66 8.36 -37.13
C GLY A 840 26.33 9.09 -35.84
N ASP A 841 26.39 10.43 -35.79
CA ASP A 841 25.94 11.19 -34.61
C ASP A 841 24.40 11.19 -34.49
N PRO A 842 23.85 11.31 -33.27
CA PRO A 842 22.41 11.49 -33.05
C PRO A 842 21.85 12.66 -33.86
N LYS A 843 20.74 12.44 -34.55
CA LYS A 843 20.00 13.44 -35.33
C LYS A 843 18.67 13.75 -34.64
N TYR A 844 18.32 15.03 -34.54
CA TYR A 844 17.08 15.52 -33.94
C TYR A 844 16.31 16.40 -34.91
N SER A 845 14.99 16.36 -34.83
CA SER A 845 14.13 17.21 -35.67
C SER A 845 14.22 18.68 -35.24
N ASP A 846 14.39 19.57 -36.22
CA ASP A 846 14.18 21.01 -36.07
C ASP A 846 12.66 21.26 -36.17
N LEU A 847 12.02 21.57 -35.04
CA LEU A 847 10.56 21.67 -34.96
C LEU A 847 10.05 23.07 -35.27
N ASN A 848 10.89 24.09 -35.10
CA ASN A 848 10.52 25.49 -35.33
C ASN A 848 10.94 26.00 -36.73
N GLY A 849 11.76 25.24 -37.45
CA GLY A 849 12.23 25.53 -38.81
C GLY A 849 13.26 26.64 -38.89
N ASP A 850 13.95 26.97 -37.80
CA ASP A 850 14.93 28.07 -37.74
C ASP A 850 16.35 27.65 -38.19
N GLY A 851 16.51 26.37 -38.53
CA GLY A 851 17.76 25.79 -39.00
C GLY A 851 18.77 25.53 -37.88
N LYS A 852 18.32 25.36 -36.63
CA LYS A 852 19.15 25.03 -35.46
C LYS A 852 18.44 24.00 -34.57
N ILE A 853 19.22 23.28 -33.76
CA ILE A 853 18.68 22.45 -32.67
C ILE A 853 18.95 23.16 -31.35
N THR A 854 17.89 23.60 -30.69
CA THR A 854 17.90 24.43 -29.48
C THR A 854 16.87 23.90 -28.46
N PRO A 855 16.84 24.43 -27.21
CA PRO A 855 15.80 24.07 -26.25
C PRO A 855 14.35 24.32 -26.70
N ASP A 856 14.13 25.12 -27.76
CA ASP A 856 12.82 25.40 -28.36
C ASP A 856 12.32 24.26 -29.25
N ASP A 857 13.18 23.31 -29.63
CA ASP A 857 12.85 22.10 -30.42
C ASP A 857 12.41 20.92 -29.55
N ARG A 858 12.22 21.16 -28.25
CA ARG A 858 11.68 20.15 -27.34
C ARG A 858 10.15 20.13 -27.42
N THR A 859 9.57 18.94 -27.36
CA THR A 859 8.13 18.71 -27.43
C THR A 859 7.69 17.69 -26.39
N TYR A 860 6.38 17.52 -26.23
CA TYR A 860 5.83 16.49 -25.35
C TYR A 860 5.90 15.14 -26.04
N LEU A 861 6.47 14.16 -25.36
CA LEU A 861 6.79 12.85 -25.91
C LEU A 861 5.81 11.75 -25.45
N GLY A 862 5.03 12.01 -24.40
CA GLY A 862 4.07 11.04 -23.83
C GLY A 862 3.56 11.50 -22.46
N ASN A 863 2.85 10.61 -21.77
CA ASN A 863 2.35 10.82 -20.41
C ASN A 863 2.70 9.61 -19.53
N SER A 864 3.32 9.83 -18.37
CA SER A 864 3.72 8.77 -17.45
C SER A 864 2.64 8.25 -16.52
N THR A 865 1.47 8.90 -16.51
CA THR A 865 0.32 8.48 -15.71
C THR A 865 -0.62 7.63 -16.56
N PRO A 866 -0.92 6.37 -16.17
CA PRO A 866 -1.94 5.56 -16.83
C PRO A 866 -3.30 6.25 -16.83
N HIS A 867 -3.86 6.47 -18.02
CA HIS A 867 -5.22 6.98 -18.12
C HIS A 867 -6.24 5.91 -17.77
N TYR A 868 -5.97 4.65 -18.08
CA TYR A 868 -6.84 3.52 -17.76
C TYR A 868 -6.14 2.54 -16.82
N ILE A 869 -6.84 2.13 -15.77
CA ILE A 869 -6.45 1.03 -14.90
C ILE A 869 -7.59 0.01 -14.86
N ALA A 870 -7.26 -1.27 -14.97
CA ALA A 870 -8.25 -2.34 -15.01
C ALA A 870 -7.82 -3.56 -14.21
N GLY A 871 -8.80 -4.31 -13.72
CA GLY A 871 -8.61 -5.60 -13.09
C GLY A 871 -9.68 -6.59 -13.48
N PHE A 872 -9.29 -7.85 -13.65
CA PHE A 872 -10.18 -8.94 -14.00
C PHE A 872 -9.86 -10.18 -13.15
N GLY A 873 -10.78 -10.55 -12.27
CA GLY A 873 -10.65 -11.69 -11.36
C GLY A 873 -11.64 -12.80 -11.70
N ASN A 874 -11.21 -14.04 -11.55
CA ASN A 874 -12.06 -15.22 -11.62
C ASN A 874 -11.82 -16.13 -10.42
N ASP A 875 -12.89 -16.50 -9.75
CA ASP A 875 -12.90 -17.43 -8.64
C ASP A 875 -13.71 -18.66 -9.04
N PHE A 876 -13.07 -19.82 -9.03
CA PHE A 876 -13.68 -21.11 -9.28
C PHE A 876 -13.62 -21.96 -8.03
N ARG A 877 -14.69 -22.69 -7.76
CA ARG A 877 -14.71 -23.74 -6.74
C ARG A 877 -15.30 -25.00 -7.35
N TYR A 878 -14.63 -26.13 -7.21
CA TYR A 878 -15.12 -27.44 -7.66
C TYR A 878 -14.93 -28.47 -6.55
N GLY A 879 -16.01 -28.79 -5.84
CA GLY A 879 -15.96 -29.57 -4.61
C GLY A 879 -14.98 -29.00 -3.58
N ASN A 880 -13.89 -29.72 -3.33
CA ASN A 880 -12.83 -29.36 -2.39
C ASN A 880 -11.69 -28.54 -3.01
N PHE A 881 -11.71 -28.34 -4.33
CA PHE A 881 -10.75 -27.50 -5.03
C PHE A 881 -11.25 -26.07 -5.14
N ASP A 882 -10.33 -25.12 -5.00
CA ASP A 882 -10.54 -23.71 -5.31
C ASP A 882 -9.43 -23.21 -6.23
N LEU A 883 -9.77 -22.30 -7.14
CA LEU A 883 -8.84 -21.67 -8.07
C LEU A 883 -9.20 -20.20 -8.21
N ASN A 884 -8.25 -19.32 -7.89
CA ASN A 884 -8.32 -17.90 -8.15
C ASN A 884 -7.34 -17.51 -9.26
N ILE A 885 -7.81 -16.74 -10.23
CA ILE A 885 -6.99 -16.15 -11.30
C ILE A 885 -7.26 -14.66 -11.34
N PHE A 886 -6.21 -13.84 -11.29
CA PHE A 886 -6.33 -12.39 -11.30
C PHE A 886 -5.38 -11.74 -12.30
N PHE A 887 -5.97 -10.94 -13.20
CA PHE A 887 -5.28 -10.09 -14.16
C PHE A 887 -5.41 -8.62 -13.76
N GLN A 888 -4.35 -7.86 -14.01
CA GLN A 888 -4.33 -6.41 -13.92
C GLN A 888 -3.86 -5.83 -15.26
N GLY A 889 -4.36 -4.66 -15.63
CA GLY A 889 -3.80 -3.89 -16.74
C GLY A 889 -3.75 -2.40 -16.45
N ALA A 890 -2.80 -1.74 -17.10
CA ALA A 890 -2.71 -0.29 -17.19
C ALA A 890 -2.48 0.09 -18.65
N PHE A 891 -3.15 1.14 -19.13
CA PHE A 891 -3.14 1.48 -20.56
C PHE A 891 -3.00 2.98 -20.81
N ASP A 892 -2.54 3.30 -22.02
CA ASP A 892 -2.42 4.67 -22.55
C ASP A 892 -1.45 5.51 -21.70
N TYR A 893 -0.22 5.01 -21.54
CA TYR A 893 0.86 5.76 -20.90
C TYR A 893 2.22 5.35 -21.45
N SER A 894 3.24 6.14 -21.10
CA SER A 894 4.60 6.00 -21.58
C SER A 894 5.60 6.13 -20.44
N VAL A 895 6.71 5.42 -20.55
CA VAL A 895 7.82 5.46 -19.59
C VAL A 895 9.08 5.93 -20.32
N TYR A 896 9.84 6.82 -19.69
CA TYR A 896 11.16 7.21 -20.16
C TYR A 896 12.20 6.18 -19.68
N ASN A 897 12.67 5.34 -20.60
CA ASN A 897 13.58 4.25 -20.32
C ASN A 897 15.05 4.70 -20.42
N MET A 898 15.55 5.31 -19.33
CA MET A 898 16.93 5.77 -19.27
C MET A 898 17.92 4.61 -19.10
N THR A 899 17.51 3.51 -18.45
CA THR A 899 18.35 2.30 -18.37
C THR A 899 18.66 1.72 -19.75
N ALA A 900 17.68 1.66 -20.66
CA ALA A 900 17.91 1.24 -22.05
C ALA A 900 18.84 2.20 -22.79
N MET A 901 18.69 3.51 -22.58
CA MET A 901 19.57 4.52 -23.17
C MET A 901 21.03 4.35 -22.74
N VAL A 902 21.25 4.11 -21.44
CA VAL A 902 22.58 3.86 -20.89
C VAL A 902 23.14 2.54 -21.40
N ALA A 903 22.35 1.46 -21.40
CA ALA A 903 22.77 0.15 -21.89
C ALA A 903 23.16 0.21 -23.38
N GLU A 904 22.33 0.81 -24.24
CA GLU A 904 22.61 0.97 -25.67
C GLU A 904 23.86 1.82 -25.93
N SER A 905 24.16 2.77 -25.04
CA SER A 905 25.37 3.60 -25.12
C SER A 905 26.63 2.93 -24.53
N SER A 906 26.51 1.73 -23.93
CA SER A 906 27.61 1.12 -23.18
C SER A 906 27.70 -0.41 -23.30
N THR A 907 26.95 -1.15 -22.49
CA THR A 907 27.12 -2.58 -22.22
C THR A 907 26.00 -3.46 -22.77
N GLY A 908 24.93 -2.88 -23.30
CA GLY A 908 23.80 -3.62 -23.87
C GLY A 908 24.09 -4.18 -25.25
N THR A 909 23.49 -5.32 -25.59
CA THR A 909 23.71 -5.99 -26.89
C THR A 909 23.25 -5.16 -28.09
N ALA A 910 22.31 -4.23 -27.90
CA ALA A 910 21.88 -3.29 -28.93
C ALA A 910 23.06 -2.47 -29.50
N ALA A 911 24.13 -2.25 -28.72
CA ALA A 911 25.33 -1.57 -29.21
C ALA A 911 26.07 -2.31 -30.34
N LEU A 912 25.78 -3.60 -30.59
CA LEU A 912 26.29 -4.35 -31.75
C LEU A 912 25.75 -3.79 -33.06
N ASP A 913 24.52 -3.28 -33.05
CA ASP A 913 23.85 -2.71 -34.22
C ASP A 913 24.07 -1.20 -34.33
N ARG A 914 25.10 -0.66 -33.64
CA ARG A 914 25.49 0.75 -33.74
C ARG A 914 25.92 1.13 -35.15
N TRP A 915 25.81 2.41 -35.45
CA TRP A 915 26.27 2.95 -36.72
C TRP A 915 27.78 2.76 -36.87
N VAL A 916 28.20 2.20 -38.00
CA VAL A 916 29.61 2.01 -38.39
C VAL A 916 29.76 2.39 -39.86
N ALA A 917 30.62 3.37 -40.14
CA ALA A 917 30.87 3.84 -41.51
C ALA A 917 31.20 2.68 -42.45
N GLY A 918 30.51 2.61 -43.60
CA GLY A 918 30.72 1.59 -44.62
C GLY A 918 30.38 0.14 -44.23
N THR A 919 29.92 -0.12 -42.99
CA THR A 919 29.61 -1.47 -42.50
C THR A 919 28.16 -1.59 -42.04
N ASN A 920 27.70 -0.63 -41.23
CA ASN A 920 26.33 -0.58 -40.73
C ASN A 920 25.83 0.86 -40.74
N GLU A 921 25.41 1.35 -41.90
CA GLU A 921 24.89 2.72 -42.05
C GLU A 921 23.35 2.80 -41.95
N ASP A 922 22.66 1.66 -42.05
CA ASP A 922 21.20 1.54 -41.98
C ASP A 922 20.72 1.16 -40.58
N THR A 923 21.06 2.01 -39.62
CA THR A 923 20.66 1.88 -38.22
C THR A 923 20.27 3.24 -37.65
N ASP A 924 19.53 3.23 -36.56
CA ASP A 924 19.16 4.40 -35.75
C ASP A 924 19.97 4.48 -34.44
N ILE A 925 20.96 3.61 -34.25
CA ILE A 925 21.82 3.58 -33.06
C ILE A 925 23.09 4.41 -33.35
N PRO A 926 23.37 5.48 -32.59
CA PRO A 926 24.52 6.34 -32.81
C PRO A 926 25.85 5.61 -32.66
N ARG A 927 26.86 6.07 -33.39
CA ARG A 927 28.23 5.52 -33.33
C ARG A 927 28.88 5.64 -31.94
N ASP A 928 28.51 6.67 -31.17
CA ASP A 928 29.16 7.04 -29.90
C ASP A 928 28.12 7.43 -28.81
N GLY A 929 26.96 6.77 -28.82
CA GLY A 929 25.88 6.96 -27.85
C GLY A 929 25.12 8.30 -27.97
N TYR A 930 24.25 8.57 -27.00
CA TYR A 930 23.26 9.67 -27.07
C TYR A 930 23.65 10.96 -26.35
N TYR A 931 24.42 10.86 -25.27
CA TYR A 931 24.71 11.99 -24.36
C TYR A 931 26.06 12.68 -24.61
N LYS A 932 26.79 12.30 -25.67
CA LYS A 932 28.04 12.98 -26.09
C LYS A 932 27.83 14.02 -27.20
N SER A 933 26.64 14.02 -27.83
CA SER A 933 26.26 15.00 -28.85
C SER A 933 26.24 16.42 -28.27
N LYS A 934 26.62 17.40 -29.10
CA LYS A 934 26.47 18.83 -28.77
C LYS A 934 25.05 19.36 -29.04
N TYR A 935 24.25 18.59 -29.77
CA TYR A 935 22.88 18.91 -30.17
C TYR A 935 21.89 17.97 -29.50
N GLY A 936 20.68 18.46 -29.25
CA GLY A 936 19.61 17.71 -28.61
C GLY A 936 19.92 17.30 -27.17
N SER A 937 19.43 16.14 -26.75
CA SER A 937 19.64 15.59 -25.41
C SER A 937 19.44 14.07 -25.39
N TYR A 938 19.99 13.42 -24.36
CA TYR A 938 19.69 12.03 -24.04
C TYR A 938 18.23 11.80 -23.61
N VAL A 939 17.53 12.86 -23.25
CA VAL A 939 16.07 12.86 -23.07
C VAL A 939 15.41 13.08 -24.44
N ASN A 940 15.03 11.98 -25.11
CA ASN A 940 14.46 12.02 -26.45
C ASN A 940 13.43 10.92 -26.71
N SER A 941 12.68 11.07 -27.81
CA SER A 941 11.55 10.21 -28.19
C SER A 941 11.91 8.74 -28.40
N LYS A 942 13.17 8.40 -28.70
CA LYS A 942 13.58 6.98 -28.87
C LYS A 942 13.39 6.18 -27.58
N PHE A 943 13.61 6.81 -26.44
CA PHE A 943 13.57 6.16 -25.12
C PHE A 943 12.28 6.40 -24.35
N VAL A 944 11.36 7.22 -24.88
CA VAL A 944 10.00 7.30 -24.36
C VAL A 944 9.19 6.20 -25.04
N LYS A 945 8.86 5.15 -24.29
CA LYS A 945 8.18 3.96 -24.81
C LYS A 945 6.77 3.84 -24.25
N GLU A 946 5.85 3.44 -25.11
CA GLU A 946 4.51 2.98 -24.73
C GLU A 946 4.64 1.82 -23.72
N ALA A 947 3.92 1.92 -22.60
CA ALA A 947 4.09 1.02 -21.45
C ALA A 947 2.81 0.27 -21.07
N SER A 948 1.77 0.30 -21.90
CA SER A 948 0.56 -0.47 -21.67
C SER A 948 0.89 -1.95 -21.46
N TYR A 949 0.18 -2.55 -20.51
CA TYR A 949 0.39 -3.95 -20.20
C TYR A 949 -0.87 -4.63 -19.66
N VAL A 950 -0.88 -5.95 -19.78
CA VAL A 950 -1.76 -6.84 -19.02
C VAL A 950 -0.88 -7.88 -18.33
N ARG A 951 -1.02 -8.03 -17.02
CA ARG A 951 -0.24 -8.95 -16.19
C ARG A 951 -1.14 -9.95 -15.51
N LEU A 952 -0.79 -11.23 -15.61
CA LEU A 952 -1.29 -12.30 -14.76
C LEU A 952 -0.63 -12.15 -13.38
N LYS A 953 -1.26 -11.34 -12.54
CA LYS A 953 -0.72 -10.93 -11.24
C LYS A 953 -0.72 -12.07 -10.24
N ASN A 954 -1.78 -12.87 -10.20
CA ASN A 954 -1.91 -13.95 -9.24
C ASN A 954 -2.67 -15.14 -9.82
N VAL A 955 -2.15 -16.34 -9.57
CA VAL A 955 -2.87 -17.60 -9.71
C VAL A 955 -2.71 -18.36 -8.41
N SER A 956 -3.81 -18.74 -7.77
CA SER A 956 -3.81 -19.53 -6.54
C SER A 956 -4.71 -20.74 -6.71
N ILE A 957 -4.18 -21.93 -6.45
CA ILE A 957 -4.95 -23.18 -6.42
C ILE A 957 -4.89 -23.76 -5.01
N GLY A 958 -6.05 -24.12 -4.49
CA GLY A 958 -6.22 -24.72 -3.18
C GLY A 958 -6.94 -26.06 -3.23
N TYR A 959 -6.61 -26.92 -2.27
CA TYR A 959 -7.36 -28.13 -1.98
C TYR A 959 -7.61 -28.23 -0.47
N SER A 960 -8.89 -28.24 -0.10
CA SER A 960 -9.32 -28.42 1.28
C SER A 960 -9.55 -29.90 1.55
N ILE A 961 -8.86 -30.48 2.53
CA ILE A 961 -9.03 -31.90 2.87
C ILE A 961 -10.48 -32.11 3.35
N PRO A 962 -11.26 -33.01 2.72
CA PRO A 962 -12.65 -33.21 3.11
C PRO A 962 -12.76 -33.66 4.56
N GLU A 963 -13.77 -33.15 5.26
CA GLU A 963 -14.03 -33.47 6.66
C GLU A 963 -14.13 -34.98 6.92
N SER A 964 -14.61 -35.76 5.94
CA SER A 964 -14.66 -37.22 6.02
C SER A 964 -13.30 -37.87 6.28
N ALA A 965 -12.22 -37.30 5.77
CA ALA A 965 -10.86 -37.77 5.99
C ALA A 965 -10.28 -37.33 7.35
N LEU A 966 -10.86 -36.29 7.98
CA LEU A 966 -10.43 -35.75 9.27
C LEU A 966 -11.22 -36.33 10.46
N ARG A 967 -12.23 -37.18 10.21
CA ARG A 967 -13.16 -37.73 11.23
C ARG A 967 -12.49 -38.38 12.45
N GLN A 968 -11.30 -38.95 12.29
CA GLN A 968 -10.56 -39.57 13.40
C GLN A 968 -9.86 -38.54 14.29
N ALA A 969 -9.52 -37.36 13.77
CA ALA A 969 -8.86 -36.27 14.46
C ALA A 969 -9.87 -35.16 14.79
N LYS A 970 -10.73 -35.42 15.78
CA LYS A 970 -11.86 -34.54 16.14
C LYS A 970 -11.49 -33.11 16.56
N PHE A 971 -10.22 -32.81 16.81
CA PHE A 971 -9.71 -31.48 17.16
C PHE A 971 -9.33 -30.63 15.93
N ILE A 972 -9.28 -31.23 14.74
CA ILE A 972 -8.93 -30.52 13.49
C ILE A 972 -10.21 -30.09 12.78
N ASP A 973 -10.41 -28.78 12.62
CA ASP A 973 -11.54 -28.20 11.89
C ASP A 973 -11.30 -28.27 10.38
N SER A 974 -10.12 -27.86 9.91
CA SER A 974 -9.81 -27.87 8.48
C SER A 974 -8.31 -27.92 8.21
N ILE A 975 -7.95 -28.51 7.07
CA ILE A 975 -6.61 -28.43 6.47
C ILE A 975 -6.78 -28.04 5.01
N ARG A 976 -6.14 -26.95 4.58
CA ARG A 976 -6.08 -26.54 3.18
C ARG A 976 -4.62 -26.49 2.74
N LEU A 977 -4.32 -27.20 1.65
CA LEU A 977 -3.05 -27.10 0.93
C LEU A 977 -3.23 -26.12 -0.23
N TYR A 978 -2.26 -25.27 -0.48
CA TYR A 978 -2.34 -24.32 -1.59
C TYR A 978 -1.01 -24.07 -2.27
N ALA A 979 -1.09 -23.68 -3.54
CA ALA A 979 0.02 -23.22 -4.35
C ALA A 979 -0.34 -21.90 -5.01
N THR A 980 0.54 -20.91 -4.93
CA THR A 980 0.32 -19.57 -5.46
C THR A 980 1.50 -19.15 -6.33
N GLY A 981 1.21 -18.63 -7.52
CA GLY A 981 2.17 -18.00 -8.41
C GLY A 981 1.84 -16.52 -8.62
N GLN A 982 2.83 -15.63 -8.51
CA GLN A 982 2.66 -14.20 -8.73
C GLN A 982 3.54 -13.67 -9.85
N ASN A 983 3.02 -12.66 -10.57
CA ASN A 983 3.66 -12.02 -11.74
C ASN A 983 4.12 -13.06 -12.79
N LEU A 984 3.26 -14.02 -13.11
CA LEU A 984 3.63 -15.18 -13.94
C LEU A 984 3.85 -14.82 -15.42
N LEU A 985 3.07 -13.86 -15.92
CA LEU A 985 3.08 -13.42 -17.31
C LEU A 985 2.75 -11.94 -17.39
N THR A 986 3.53 -11.18 -18.16
CA THR A 986 3.26 -9.79 -18.52
C THR A 986 3.21 -9.70 -20.04
N LEU A 987 2.10 -9.22 -20.58
CA LEU A 987 1.93 -8.89 -21.99
C LEU A 987 2.14 -7.38 -22.13
N THR A 988 3.21 -6.95 -22.78
CA THR A 988 3.54 -5.54 -23.00
C THR A 988 4.43 -5.40 -24.23
N ASN A 989 4.43 -4.22 -24.83
CA ASN A 989 5.40 -3.81 -25.87
C ASN A 989 6.59 -3.05 -25.28
N TYR A 990 6.57 -2.79 -23.97
CA TYR A 990 7.66 -2.13 -23.27
C TYR A 990 8.89 -3.02 -23.24
N SER A 991 10.02 -2.50 -23.71
CA SER A 991 11.28 -3.24 -23.85
C SER A 991 12.20 -3.16 -22.61
N GLY A 992 11.77 -2.50 -21.54
CA GLY A 992 12.49 -2.46 -20.26
C GLY A 992 12.12 -3.62 -19.34
N ASN A 993 12.65 -3.62 -18.12
CA ASN A 993 12.49 -4.74 -17.18
C ASN A 993 11.03 -4.94 -16.74
N ASP A 994 10.33 -3.84 -16.43
CA ASP A 994 8.94 -3.88 -15.97
C ASP A 994 8.20 -2.60 -16.40
N PRO A 995 7.03 -2.68 -17.06
CA PRO A 995 6.24 -1.50 -17.43
C PRO A 995 5.65 -0.71 -16.25
N GLU A 996 5.56 -1.28 -15.04
CA GLU A 996 5.06 -0.61 -13.82
C GLU A 996 6.11 0.24 -13.10
N VAL A 997 7.37 0.17 -13.53
CA VAL A 997 8.52 0.80 -12.86
C VAL A 997 8.38 2.32 -12.72
N ASN A 998 8.84 2.86 -11.60
CA ASN A 998 8.94 4.30 -11.39
C ASN A 998 10.12 4.62 -10.44
N GLY A 999 11.21 5.11 -11.02
CA GLY A 999 12.43 5.48 -10.29
C GLY A 999 12.27 6.68 -9.34
N HIS A 1000 11.23 7.50 -9.49
CA HIS A 1000 10.95 8.67 -8.63
C HIS A 1000 9.69 8.48 -7.79
N SER A 1001 9.67 7.47 -6.91
CA SER A 1001 8.49 7.17 -6.08
C SER A 1001 8.13 8.24 -5.04
N ASN A 1002 9.10 9.05 -4.62
CA ASN A 1002 8.97 9.95 -3.46
C ASN A 1002 8.60 11.39 -3.83
N ASN A 1003 8.43 11.69 -5.12
CA ASN A 1003 8.09 13.02 -5.59
C ASN A 1003 6.87 12.92 -6.52
N ASN A 1004 5.83 13.74 -6.29
CA ASN A 1004 4.72 13.78 -7.24
C ASN A 1004 5.11 14.49 -8.55
N LEU A 1005 6.28 15.13 -8.57
CA LEU A 1005 6.92 15.74 -9.72
C LEU A 1005 8.11 14.88 -10.14
N GLY A 1006 8.16 14.38 -11.38
CA GLY A 1006 9.28 13.55 -11.85
C GLY A 1006 8.97 12.07 -12.07
N GLY A 1007 7.73 11.61 -11.89
CA GLY A 1007 7.39 10.20 -12.10
C GLY A 1007 7.50 9.74 -13.56
N GLY A 1008 7.74 8.45 -13.77
CA GLY A 1008 7.70 7.83 -15.10
C GLY A 1008 9.04 7.59 -15.78
N ILE A 1009 10.12 7.55 -15.01
CA ILE A 1009 11.43 7.10 -15.48
C ILE A 1009 11.70 5.65 -15.06
N ASP A 1010 12.26 4.87 -15.96
CA ASP A 1010 12.92 3.60 -15.68
C ASP A 1010 14.43 3.85 -15.66
N PHE A 1011 14.98 3.97 -14.46
CA PHE A 1011 16.43 4.11 -14.26
C PHE A 1011 16.88 3.36 -13.03
N ASN A 1012 17.76 2.37 -13.25
CA ASN A 1012 18.43 1.60 -12.21
C ASN A 1012 17.48 0.99 -11.18
N SER A 1013 16.22 0.71 -11.54
CA SER A 1013 15.25 0.21 -10.58
C SER A 1013 15.51 -1.27 -10.24
N PHE A 1014 15.12 -1.68 -9.03
CA PHE A 1014 15.26 -3.07 -8.59
C PHE A 1014 14.49 -4.02 -9.53
N PRO A 1015 15.13 -5.06 -10.10
CA PRO A 1015 14.50 -5.95 -11.10
C PRO A 1015 13.20 -6.59 -10.63
N ALA A 1016 12.20 -6.66 -11.52
CA ALA A 1016 10.95 -7.32 -11.19
C ALA A 1016 11.13 -8.82 -11.00
N SER A 1017 10.40 -9.39 -10.04
CA SER A 1017 10.46 -10.83 -9.72
C SER A 1017 9.10 -11.52 -9.80
N ARG A 1018 9.15 -12.78 -10.22
CA ARG A 1018 8.04 -13.74 -10.13
C ARG A 1018 8.26 -14.64 -8.92
N SER A 1019 7.18 -14.96 -8.22
CA SER A 1019 7.22 -15.79 -7.02
C SER A 1019 6.37 -17.04 -7.16
N PHE A 1020 6.82 -18.13 -6.54
CA PHE A 1020 6.08 -19.38 -6.43
C PHE A 1020 6.08 -19.81 -4.98
N VAL A 1021 4.90 -20.06 -4.44
CA VAL A 1021 4.67 -20.35 -3.01
C VAL A 1021 3.85 -21.61 -2.86
N LEU A 1022 4.25 -22.43 -1.91
CA LEU A 1022 3.47 -23.56 -1.40
C LEU A 1022 3.15 -23.29 0.05
N GLY A 1023 1.89 -23.52 0.44
CA GLY A 1023 1.47 -23.30 1.81
C GLY A 1023 0.45 -24.31 2.31
N VAL A 1024 0.35 -24.36 3.63
CA VAL A 1024 -0.62 -25.15 4.37
C VAL A 1024 -1.29 -24.25 5.39
N LYS A 1025 -2.62 -24.36 5.44
CA LYS A 1025 -3.44 -23.69 6.43
C LYS A 1025 -4.17 -24.74 7.25
N VAL A 1026 -4.04 -24.67 8.56
CA VAL A 1026 -4.65 -25.60 9.52
C VAL A 1026 -5.46 -24.82 10.53
N THR A 1027 -6.70 -25.24 10.76
CA THR A 1027 -7.56 -24.73 11.83
C THR A 1027 -7.89 -25.87 12.78
N ILE A 1028 -7.73 -25.63 14.08
CA ILE A 1028 -8.05 -26.59 15.16
C ILE A 1028 -8.90 -25.91 16.24
N HIS A 1029 -9.57 -26.71 17.09
CA HIS A 1029 -10.40 -26.24 18.20
C HIS A 1029 -10.17 -27.00 19.52
#